data_AF-I9F0F2-F1
#
_entry.id   AF-I9F0F2-F1
#
_cell.length_a   1.000
_cell.length_b   1.000
_cell.length_c   1.000
_cell.angle_alpha   90.00
_cell.angle_beta   90.00
_cell.angle_gamma   90.00
#
_symmetry.space_group_name_H-M   'P 1'
#
loop_
_entity.id
_entity.type
_entity.pdbx_description
1 polymer ?
#
loop_
_entity_poly.entity_id
_entity_poly.type
_entity_poly.pdbx_seq_one_letter_code
_entity_poly.pdbx_strand_id
1 'polypeptide(L)'
;MKKRNIPVILLLPLLSLSCSLSHKMERSISKVGLSQAGKRPAPDTTCYSVPEKITWKDSSGVEHIVTMAERDSVTGEEMTVLQLDEVTIVARNRNIPERAGKVNLDFVVTVPGRLIDDKWQVQLTPVAYKRGRRIELERIFLSGADFVKRQKKGYAQYQAFINSIIPDSAYLKEMFDMKGYRRAMAELEEEFYQAWKHDYIAREEWIDWTERWNRRYQHFNAKMERNRMAIAGHNTILSVLPAYWLRRDLDTTLIPSRYRMFSEGTPLKVRRVTPEDSARIAERYFDYKRIAENERKRDAVSRKYEELVRFPYQAARLDTVIRNRNNTFSYYYRQEMDVTDNTKRIDLTVDGRILAVNGSSAKLPSSDTITYYISSMVQFLDHAPRYRKEKIYRKATANTTAYINYPAGRYLFDEEYGNNRSEIDKVLEAINKLTYTGELVMDSIDMTATASPEGSAAANRILSRQRAVALKEYLSGRTDDRTGIDTLIRPRWIGEDWQLLVRKVQQDTEMDDRSAVLDIMSSVKDPDAREAGIRKRFPDAYKHIRENYYPLARAVNFAFYLHRRDMIEEFKYTTVLDSAYMHGLDLMEDRQYKDALVILSDYNDYNTAICLMSLGYDARAAGILESLPESSNVCYLLSILYSRLKDDGKAVSSFMRSLELDGSKAYRGRLDPEINRLITTYNLNLSQYE
;
A
#
# COMPACT_ATOMS: atom_id res chain seq x y z
N MET A 1 24.83 -34.12 60.42
CA MET A 1 25.50 -32.82 60.23
C MET A 1 26.89 -33.05 59.65
N LYS A 2 27.16 -32.58 58.42
CA LYS A 2 28.49 -32.23 57.89
C LYS A 2 28.28 -31.44 56.59
N LYS A 3 28.14 -30.12 56.72
CA LYS A 3 28.12 -29.18 55.59
C LYS A 3 29.52 -29.14 54.98
N ARG A 4 29.68 -29.55 53.73
CA ARG A 4 30.88 -29.29 52.93
C ARG A 4 30.75 -27.88 52.36
N ASN A 5 31.54 -26.95 52.90
CA ASN A 5 31.70 -25.61 52.33
C ASN A 5 32.50 -25.73 51.03
N ILE A 6 31.86 -25.40 49.90
CA ILE A 6 32.53 -25.16 48.62
C ILE A 6 32.93 -23.67 48.62
N PRO A 7 34.18 -23.30 48.35
CA PRO A 7 34.61 -21.90 48.43
C PRO A 7 34.06 -21.11 47.23
N VAL A 8 33.41 -19.98 47.52
CA VAL A 8 32.87 -18.98 46.58
C VAL A 8 34.00 -18.10 46.03
N ILE A 9 35.07 -18.70 45.50
CA ILE A 9 36.18 -17.96 44.88
C ILE A 9 36.26 -18.34 43.40
N LEU A 10 35.31 -17.84 42.60
CA LEU A 10 35.39 -17.88 41.13
C LEU A 10 34.52 -16.83 40.41
N LEU A 11 33.90 -15.88 41.12
CA LEU A 11 33.03 -14.83 40.54
C LEU A 11 33.68 -13.43 40.45
N LEU A 12 34.81 -13.21 41.11
CA LEU A 12 35.53 -11.93 41.10
C LEU A 12 36.28 -11.56 39.80
N PRO A 13 36.79 -12.49 38.95
CA PRO A 13 37.49 -12.07 37.73
C PRO A 13 36.54 -11.66 36.59
N LEU A 14 35.30 -12.17 36.57
CA LEU A 14 34.31 -11.84 35.53
C LEU A 14 33.71 -10.43 35.70
N LEU A 15 33.54 -9.98 36.94
CA LEU A 15 33.03 -8.64 37.28
C LEU A 15 34.08 -7.54 37.03
N SER A 16 35.37 -7.81 37.27
CA SER A 16 36.45 -6.84 36.99
C SER A 16 36.70 -6.66 35.49
N LEU A 17 36.51 -7.73 34.68
CA LEU A 17 36.57 -7.69 33.21
C LEU A 17 35.41 -6.89 32.59
N SER A 18 34.21 -6.95 33.15
CA SER A 18 33.06 -6.13 32.67
C SER A 18 33.21 -4.65 32.99
N CYS A 19 33.75 -4.30 34.17
CA CYS A 19 33.98 -2.91 34.56
C CYS A 19 35.12 -2.28 33.75
N SER A 20 36.19 -3.01 33.46
CA SER A 20 37.31 -2.50 32.66
C SER A 20 36.95 -2.22 31.21
N LEU A 21 36.09 -3.05 30.58
CA LEU A 21 35.61 -2.80 29.22
C LEU A 21 34.69 -1.57 29.16
N SER A 22 33.82 -1.40 30.15
CA SER A 22 32.91 -0.26 30.25
C SER A 22 33.68 1.04 30.45
N HIS A 23 34.68 1.06 31.34
CA HIS A 23 35.57 2.22 31.51
C HIS A 23 36.43 2.51 30.28
N LYS A 24 36.90 1.49 29.55
CA LYS A 24 37.61 1.69 28.29
C LYS A 24 36.68 2.31 27.23
N MET A 25 35.42 1.87 27.18
CA MET A 25 34.40 2.40 26.28
C MET A 25 34.06 3.85 26.62
N GLU A 26 33.92 4.22 27.89
CA GLU A 26 33.70 5.61 28.30
C GLU A 26 34.86 6.53 27.91
N ARG A 27 36.11 6.06 28.07
CA ARG A 27 37.31 6.82 27.68
C ARG A 27 37.51 6.95 26.17
N SER A 28 36.93 6.04 25.37
CA SER A 28 37.02 6.08 23.92
C SER A 28 35.96 6.96 23.26
N ILE A 29 34.94 7.40 24.01
CA ILE A 29 33.89 8.30 23.51
C ILE A 29 34.55 9.55 22.91
N SER A 30 34.34 9.71 21.62
CA SER A 30 34.81 10.85 20.86
C SER A 30 33.76 11.19 19.80
N LYS A 31 33.80 12.45 19.35
CA LYS A 31 32.87 12.95 18.36
C LYS A 31 33.22 12.37 16.99
N VAL A 32 32.20 11.93 16.26
CA VAL A 32 32.33 11.52 14.86
C VAL A 32 32.38 12.77 13.98
N GLY A 33 33.38 12.84 13.12
CA GLY A 33 33.51 13.90 12.14
C GLY A 33 32.46 13.76 11.05
N LEU A 34 31.84 14.87 10.70
CA LEU A 34 30.94 14.96 9.56
C LEU A 34 31.46 16.10 8.68
N SER A 35 31.88 15.76 7.46
CA SER A 35 32.42 16.74 6.51
C SER A 35 31.76 16.59 5.15
N GLN A 36 31.91 17.61 4.31
CA GLN A 36 31.44 17.55 2.94
C GLN A 36 32.32 16.56 2.13
N ALA A 37 31.72 15.86 1.18
CA ALA A 37 32.51 15.17 0.17
C ALA A 37 33.18 16.23 -0.71
N GLY A 38 34.51 16.31 -0.67
CA GLY A 38 35.28 17.11 -1.60
C GLY A 38 35.01 16.68 -3.04
N LYS A 39 35.24 17.57 -4.01
CA LYS A 39 35.29 17.16 -5.42
C LYS A 39 36.28 15.98 -5.51
N ARG A 40 35.87 14.87 -6.14
CA ARG A 40 36.81 13.80 -6.50
C ARG A 40 38.01 14.45 -7.19
N PRO A 41 39.28 14.08 -6.87
CA PRO A 41 40.33 14.30 -7.84
C PRO A 41 39.89 13.59 -9.13
N ALA A 42 40.08 14.27 -10.26
CA ALA A 42 39.87 13.64 -11.55
C ALA A 42 40.59 12.28 -11.54
N PRO A 43 39.99 11.19 -12.06
CA PRO A 43 40.73 9.96 -12.23
C PRO A 43 41.98 10.28 -13.04
N ASP A 44 43.15 9.85 -12.57
CA ASP A 44 44.40 9.85 -13.34
C ASP A 44 44.12 9.20 -14.70
N THR A 45 43.78 10.04 -15.67
CA THR A 45 43.48 9.63 -17.03
C THR A 45 44.23 10.61 -17.91
N THR A 46 45.43 10.19 -18.23
CA THR A 46 46.14 10.54 -19.45
C THR A 46 45.19 10.48 -20.65
N CYS A 47 44.55 11.60 -20.97
CA CYS A 47 43.81 11.85 -22.22
C CYS A 47 43.81 13.37 -22.44
N TYR A 48 44.75 13.84 -23.24
CA TYR A 48 44.79 15.22 -23.73
C TYR A 48 43.54 15.50 -24.58
N SER A 49 42.74 16.51 -24.22
CA SER A 49 41.85 17.20 -25.15
C SER A 49 42.39 18.62 -25.38
N VAL A 50 42.54 18.97 -26.65
CA VAL A 50 43.00 20.28 -27.15
C VAL A 50 42.14 21.42 -26.55
N PRO A 51 42.70 22.60 -26.23
CA PRO A 51 41.91 23.72 -25.70
C PRO A 51 40.76 24.11 -26.65
N GLU A 52 39.53 24.03 -26.16
CA GLU A 52 38.36 24.50 -26.88
C GLU A 52 38.34 26.03 -26.90
N LYS A 53 38.57 26.61 -28.09
CA LYS A 53 38.36 28.03 -28.34
C LYS A 53 36.88 28.26 -28.59
N ILE A 54 36.20 28.91 -27.65
CA ILE A 54 34.81 29.35 -27.86
C ILE A 54 34.83 30.81 -28.32
N THR A 55 34.15 31.07 -29.44
CA THR A 55 33.95 32.41 -29.99
C THR A 55 32.47 32.76 -29.97
N TRP A 56 32.11 33.91 -29.38
CA TRP A 56 30.74 34.45 -29.48
C TRP A 56 30.76 35.93 -29.86
N LYS A 57 29.64 36.43 -30.39
CA LYS A 57 29.43 37.83 -30.74
C LYS A 57 28.49 38.48 -29.73
N ASP A 58 28.87 39.63 -29.18
CA ASP A 58 27.99 40.47 -28.37
C ASP A 58 27.01 41.27 -29.28
N SER A 59 25.94 41.79 -28.68
CA SER A 59 24.97 42.75 -29.21
C SER A 59 25.57 43.99 -29.88
N SER A 60 26.81 44.34 -29.57
CA SER A 60 27.61 45.40 -30.22
C SER A 60 28.35 44.94 -31.49
N GLY A 61 28.29 43.66 -31.85
CA GLY A 61 28.96 43.07 -33.02
C GLY A 61 30.42 42.69 -32.80
N VAL A 62 30.94 42.83 -31.57
CA VAL A 62 32.32 42.49 -31.20
C VAL A 62 32.47 40.98 -30.97
N GLU A 63 33.47 40.36 -31.60
CA GLU A 63 33.81 38.94 -31.39
C GLU A 63 34.66 38.76 -30.13
N HIS A 64 34.11 38.07 -29.14
CA HIS A 64 34.80 37.68 -27.92
C HIS A 64 35.36 36.26 -28.06
N ILE A 65 36.65 36.12 -27.81
CA ILE A 65 37.38 34.85 -27.88
C ILE A 65 37.77 34.47 -26.45
N VAL A 66 37.22 33.37 -25.95
CA VAL A 66 37.68 32.78 -24.68
C VAL A 66 38.53 31.56 -25.00
N THR A 67 39.82 31.70 -24.70
CA THR A 67 40.81 30.63 -24.66
C THR A 67 41.26 30.46 -23.22
N MET A 68 41.47 29.22 -22.76
CA MET A 68 42.24 28.99 -21.53
C MET A 68 43.61 29.65 -21.71
N ALA A 69 43.93 30.65 -20.90
CA ALA A 69 45.23 31.29 -20.91
C ALA A 69 45.64 31.63 -19.48
N GLU A 70 46.79 31.12 -19.07
CA GLU A 70 47.70 31.88 -18.22
C GLU A 70 48.90 32.29 -19.09
N ARG A 71 49.18 33.59 -19.13
CA ARG A 71 50.46 34.11 -19.61
C ARG A 71 50.78 35.38 -18.83
N ASP A 72 51.75 35.28 -17.94
CA ASP A 72 52.30 36.41 -17.20
C ASP A 72 53.16 37.28 -18.13
N SER A 73 52.94 38.60 -18.07
CA SER A 73 53.42 39.59 -19.04
C SER A 73 54.86 40.06 -18.83
N VAL A 74 55.67 39.39 -18.00
CA VAL A 74 57.03 39.87 -17.70
C VAL A 74 58.16 38.83 -17.88
N THR A 75 57.92 37.52 -17.85
CA THR A 75 59.04 36.54 -17.84
C THR A 75 58.94 35.36 -18.80
N GLY A 76 57.80 35.10 -19.46
CA GLY A 76 57.76 34.17 -20.59
C GLY A 76 58.13 32.70 -20.34
N GLU A 77 58.10 32.22 -19.08
CA GLU A 77 58.28 30.80 -18.74
C GLU A 77 57.01 30.18 -18.12
N GLU A 78 56.75 28.91 -18.45
CA GLU A 78 55.64 28.10 -17.95
C GLU A 78 55.86 27.75 -16.47
N MET A 79 55.08 28.35 -15.55
CA MET A 79 55.08 27.93 -14.15
C MET A 79 54.09 26.78 -13.95
N THR A 80 54.63 25.62 -13.57
CA THR A 80 53.86 24.52 -12.98
C THR A 80 53.48 24.90 -11.56
N VAL A 81 52.21 25.24 -11.34
CA VAL A 81 51.69 25.40 -9.97
C VAL A 81 51.38 24.02 -9.40
N LEU A 82 52.35 23.53 -8.63
CA LEU A 82 52.20 22.42 -7.71
C LEU A 82 51.38 22.88 -6.48
N GLN A 83 50.58 21.93 -5.98
CA GLN A 83 49.79 21.89 -4.74
C GLN A 83 48.43 22.58 -4.73
N LEU A 84 47.42 21.77 -4.41
CA LEU A 84 46.74 21.92 -3.13
C LEU A 84 46.62 20.54 -2.46
N ASP A 85 47.05 20.47 -1.20
CA ASP A 85 46.70 19.40 -0.27
C ASP A 85 45.17 19.21 -0.23
N GLU A 86 44.74 17.99 0.12
CA GLU A 86 43.34 17.65 0.38
C GLU A 86 42.77 18.56 1.49
N VAL A 87 42.28 19.74 1.12
CA VAL A 87 41.52 20.57 2.05
C VAL A 87 40.14 19.91 2.15
N THR A 88 39.94 19.11 3.19
CA THR A 88 38.60 18.75 3.64
C THR A 88 37.92 20.07 4.01
N ILE A 89 37.18 20.67 3.08
CA ILE A 89 36.53 21.97 3.31
C ILE A 89 35.51 21.76 4.44
N VAL A 90 35.81 22.29 5.63
CA VAL A 90 34.94 22.24 6.83
C VAL A 90 33.80 23.27 6.72
N ALA A 91 33.42 23.66 5.51
CA ALA A 91 32.29 24.54 5.30
C ALA A 91 31.05 23.85 5.87
N ARG A 92 30.37 24.51 6.80
CA ARG A 92 29.16 23.96 7.45
C ARG A 92 27.92 24.06 6.56
N ASN A 93 28.01 24.84 5.48
CA ASN A 93 26.91 25.12 4.57
C ASN A 93 27.27 24.67 3.15
N ARG A 94 26.35 24.03 2.44
CA ARG A 94 26.51 23.61 1.04
C ARG A 94 25.26 23.91 0.23
N ASN A 95 25.43 24.42 -0.98
CA ASN A 95 24.32 24.56 -1.92
C ASN A 95 24.25 23.31 -2.80
N ILE A 96 23.07 22.74 -2.93
CA ILE A 96 22.82 21.57 -3.78
C ILE A 96 21.70 21.89 -4.78
N PRO A 97 21.86 21.51 -6.05
CA PRO A 97 20.81 21.69 -7.03
C PRO A 97 19.69 20.68 -6.77
N GLU A 98 18.46 21.13 -6.88
CA GLU A 98 17.29 20.27 -6.95
C GLU A 98 16.98 19.90 -8.40
N ARG A 99 16.62 18.63 -8.60
CA ARG A 99 16.21 18.07 -9.89
C ARG A 99 15.00 17.16 -9.68
N ALA A 100 13.93 17.39 -10.42
CA ALA A 100 12.69 16.59 -10.40
C ALA A 100 12.08 16.41 -9.00
N GLY A 101 12.18 17.44 -8.15
CA GLY A 101 11.70 17.43 -6.77
C GLY A 101 12.64 16.71 -5.81
N LYS A 102 13.87 16.37 -6.24
CA LYS A 102 14.83 15.57 -5.48
C LYS A 102 16.20 16.23 -5.37
N VAL A 103 16.91 15.89 -4.32
CA VAL A 103 18.29 16.33 -4.10
C VAL A 103 19.19 15.17 -3.74
N ASN A 104 20.47 15.28 -4.08
CA ASN A 104 21.50 14.34 -3.66
C ASN A 104 22.29 14.94 -2.48
N LEU A 105 22.23 14.27 -1.33
CA LEU A 105 23.05 14.58 -0.16
C LEU A 105 24.33 13.76 -0.21
N ASP A 106 25.46 14.43 -0.45
CA ASP A 106 26.79 13.82 -0.41
C ASP A 106 27.56 14.35 0.81
N PHE A 107 28.01 13.44 1.67
CA PHE A 107 28.80 13.75 2.87
C PHE A 107 29.78 12.63 3.20
N VAL A 108 30.79 12.95 4.01
CA VAL A 108 31.80 12.02 4.49
C VAL A 108 31.65 11.88 6.00
N VAL A 109 31.51 10.64 6.44
CA VAL A 109 31.48 10.29 7.87
C VAL A 109 32.88 9.83 8.26
N THR A 110 33.53 10.59 9.13
CA THR A 110 34.90 10.34 9.60
C THR A 110 34.88 9.85 11.04
N VAL A 111 35.25 8.59 11.26
CA VAL A 111 35.28 7.94 12.56
C VAL A 111 36.71 7.92 13.09
N PRO A 112 36.98 8.55 14.26
CA PRO A 112 38.28 8.45 14.92
C PRO A 112 38.63 7.01 15.29
N GLY A 113 39.90 6.61 15.11
CA GLY A 113 40.35 5.25 15.44
C GLY A 113 40.25 4.89 16.91
N ARG A 114 40.13 5.87 17.82
CA ARG A 114 39.82 5.62 19.23
C ARG A 114 38.47 4.90 19.42
N LEU A 115 37.51 5.11 18.51
CA LEU A 115 36.21 4.44 18.51
C LEU A 115 36.27 3.04 17.88
N ILE A 116 37.35 2.69 17.18
CA ILE A 116 37.47 1.41 16.48
C ILE A 116 38.17 0.41 17.41
N ASP A 117 37.46 -0.63 17.84
CA ASP A 117 37.99 -1.69 18.70
C ASP A 117 37.43 -3.04 18.29
N ASP A 118 38.20 -4.10 18.51
CA ASP A 118 37.79 -5.46 18.15
C ASP A 118 36.61 -5.97 19.01
N LYS A 119 36.41 -5.41 20.22
CA LYS A 119 35.44 -5.87 21.23
C LYS A 119 34.08 -5.17 21.21
N TRP A 120 33.84 -4.26 20.27
CA TRP A 120 32.55 -3.59 20.14
C TRP A 120 32.20 -3.27 18.69
N GLN A 121 30.96 -2.85 18.47
CA GLN A 121 30.47 -2.34 17.20
C GLN A 121 30.08 -0.87 17.37
N VAL A 122 30.56 -0.02 16.48
CA VAL A 122 30.11 1.38 16.38
C VAL A 122 28.96 1.43 15.39
N GLN A 123 27.83 1.97 15.84
CA GLN A 123 26.61 2.11 15.04
C GLN A 123 26.32 3.58 14.82
N LEU A 124 26.41 4.02 13.57
CA LEU A 124 26.19 5.40 13.17
C LEU A 124 24.92 5.48 12.33
N THR A 125 24.06 6.43 12.68
CA THR A 125 22.81 6.72 11.98
C THR A 125 22.88 8.16 11.51
N PRO A 126 23.15 8.40 10.21
CA PRO A 126 22.97 9.73 9.65
C PRO A 126 21.49 10.12 9.71
N VAL A 127 21.22 11.36 10.07
CA VAL A 127 19.87 11.89 10.30
C VAL A 127 19.73 13.20 9.55
N ALA A 128 18.75 13.26 8.67
CA ALA A 128 18.36 14.47 7.96
C ALA A 128 17.13 15.09 8.61
N TYR A 129 17.13 16.41 8.77
CA TYR A 129 16.01 17.19 9.28
C TYR A 129 15.39 18.01 8.14
N LYS A 130 14.13 17.70 7.83
CA LYS A 130 13.31 18.39 6.82
C LYS A 130 12.15 19.07 7.53
N ARG A 131 12.11 20.42 7.56
CA ARG A 131 11.05 21.20 8.25
C ARG A 131 10.80 20.76 9.70
N GLY A 132 11.84 20.39 10.43
CA GLY A 132 11.75 19.87 11.80
C GLY A 132 11.39 18.37 11.92
N ARG A 133 11.02 17.69 10.84
CA ARG A 133 10.84 16.24 10.80
C ARG A 133 12.19 15.53 10.74
N ARG A 134 12.40 14.57 11.64
CA ARG A 134 13.59 13.72 11.70
C ARG A 134 13.46 12.53 10.73
N ILE A 135 14.43 12.34 9.85
CA ILE A 135 14.50 11.25 8.87
C ILE A 135 15.80 10.48 9.11
N GLU A 136 15.70 9.21 9.54
CA GLU A 136 16.87 8.33 9.70
C GLU A 136 17.28 7.77 8.35
N LEU A 137 18.55 7.93 7.99
CA LEU A 137 19.15 7.30 6.81
C LEU A 137 19.69 5.90 7.17
N GLU A 138 20.02 5.09 6.16
CA GLU A 138 20.58 3.76 6.37
C GLU A 138 21.85 3.81 7.22
N ARG A 139 21.91 2.94 8.23
CA ARG A 139 22.97 2.93 9.24
C ARG A 139 24.31 2.46 8.68
N ILE A 140 25.38 2.91 9.32
CA ILE A 140 26.76 2.46 9.07
C ILE A 140 27.20 1.70 10.32
N PHE A 141 27.63 0.46 10.13
CA PHE A 141 28.20 -0.38 11.19
C PHE A 141 29.69 -0.56 10.97
N LEU A 142 30.45 -0.33 12.03
CA LEU A 142 31.87 -0.66 12.09
C LEU A 142 32.03 -1.71 13.17
N SER A 143 32.20 -2.96 12.74
CA SER A 143 32.15 -4.12 13.60
C SER A 143 33.56 -4.60 13.93
N GLY A 144 33.87 -4.72 15.23
CA GLY A 144 35.13 -5.30 15.68
C GLY A 144 35.23 -6.81 15.41
N ALA A 145 36.45 -7.32 15.19
CA ALA A 145 36.66 -8.72 14.84
C ALA A 145 36.12 -9.71 15.90
N ASP A 146 36.30 -9.43 17.19
CA ASP A 146 35.81 -10.29 18.27
C ASP A 146 34.29 -10.15 18.47
N PHE A 147 33.73 -8.97 18.20
CA PHE A 147 32.28 -8.76 18.14
C PHE A 147 31.64 -9.64 17.05
N VAL A 148 32.19 -9.62 15.84
CA VAL A 148 31.72 -10.47 14.72
C VAL A 148 31.86 -11.96 15.05
N LYS A 149 32.97 -12.39 15.70
CA LYS A 149 33.11 -13.77 16.16
C LYS A 149 32.02 -14.18 17.16
N ARG A 150 31.71 -13.31 18.13
CA ARG A 150 30.63 -13.55 19.10
C ARG A 150 29.26 -13.62 18.44
N GLN A 151 28.98 -12.73 17.49
CA GLN A 151 27.76 -12.74 16.69
C GLN A 151 27.62 -14.06 15.90
N LYS A 152 28.66 -14.45 15.14
CA LYS A 152 28.70 -15.72 14.41
C LYS A 152 28.52 -16.92 15.33
N LYS A 153 29.11 -16.91 16.53
CA LYS A 153 28.96 -17.98 17.52
C LYS A 153 27.51 -18.10 18.01
N GLY A 154 26.83 -16.99 18.29
CA GLY A 154 25.41 -17.01 18.68
C GLY A 154 24.52 -17.63 17.60
N TYR A 155 24.71 -17.22 16.34
CA TYR A 155 24.01 -17.81 15.20
C TYR A 155 24.36 -19.28 14.96
N ALA A 156 25.62 -19.68 15.13
CA ALA A 156 26.01 -21.09 15.01
C ALA A 156 25.36 -21.97 16.09
N GLN A 157 25.25 -21.47 17.33
CA GLN A 157 24.54 -22.15 18.42
C GLN A 157 23.05 -22.26 18.14
N TYR A 158 22.44 -21.19 17.62
CA TYR A 158 21.04 -21.20 17.22
C TYR A 158 20.80 -22.17 16.06
N GLN A 159 21.67 -22.18 15.05
CA GLN A 159 21.58 -23.14 13.95
C GLN A 159 21.73 -24.58 14.44
N ALA A 160 22.64 -24.85 15.36
CA ALA A 160 22.77 -26.18 15.97
C ALA A 160 21.50 -26.57 16.74
N PHE A 161 20.83 -25.62 17.40
CA PHE A 161 19.53 -25.84 18.03
C PHE A 161 18.44 -26.15 17.01
N ILE A 162 18.33 -25.38 15.92
CA ILE A 162 17.39 -25.64 14.83
C ILE A 162 17.64 -27.01 14.19
N ASN A 163 18.89 -27.37 13.94
CA ASN A 163 19.26 -28.69 13.41
C ASN A 163 18.93 -29.84 14.38
N SER A 164 18.77 -29.55 15.68
CA SER A 164 18.35 -30.54 16.68
C SER A 164 16.83 -30.78 16.69
N ILE A 165 16.06 -29.96 15.98
CA ILE A 165 14.64 -30.13 15.75
C ILE A 165 14.47 -31.05 14.56
N ILE A 166 13.72 -32.14 14.76
CA ILE A 166 13.42 -33.09 13.70
C ILE A 166 12.38 -32.46 12.77
N PRO A 167 12.69 -32.29 11.48
CA PRO A 167 11.76 -31.72 10.51
C PRO A 167 10.66 -32.72 10.15
N ASP A 168 9.54 -32.21 9.66
CA ASP A 168 8.36 -33.03 9.32
C ASP A 168 8.69 -34.14 8.29
N SER A 169 9.66 -33.89 7.39
CA SER A 169 10.13 -34.87 6.40
C SER A 169 10.84 -36.10 7.00
N ALA A 170 11.50 -35.94 8.15
CA ALA A 170 12.20 -37.01 8.86
C ALA A 170 11.39 -37.57 10.05
N TYR A 171 10.22 -37.01 10.30
CA TYR A 171 9.40 -37.27 11.49
C TYR A 171 9.04 -38.76 11.63
N LEU A 172 8.41 -39.36 10.61
CA LEU A 172 8.03 -40.78 10.66
C LEU A 172 9.23 -41.71 10.77
N LYS A 173 10.37 -41.36 10.17
CA LYS A 173 11.58 -42.19 10.21
C LYS A 173 12.19 -42.24 11.61
N GLU A 174 12.18 -41.12 12.32
CA GLU A 174 12.82 -41.00 13.64
C GLU A 174 11.88 -41.34 14.80
N MET A 175 10.58 -41.10 14.64
CA MET A 175 9.59 -41.18 15.73
C MET A 175 8.73 -42.45 15.73
N PHE A 176 8.78 -43.24 14.67
CA PHE A 176 7.95 -44.43 14.52
C PHE A 176 8.78 -45.69 14.26
N ASP A 177 8.61 -46.71 15.11
CA ASP A 177 9.25 -48.01 14.90
C ASP A 177 8.53 -48.82 13.81
N MET A 178 8.89 -48.56 12.56
CA MET A 178 8.37 -49.27 11.39
C MET A 178 8.61 -50.79 11.46
N LYS A 179 9.71 -51.24 12.08
CA LYS A 179 10.06 -52.67 12.11
C LYS A 179 9.20 -53.40 13.12
N GLY A 180 9.03 -52.84 14.32
CA GLY A 180 8.11 -53.33 15.34
C GLY A 180 6.67 -53.36 14.84
N TYR A 181 6.21 -52.27 14.22
CA TYR A 181 4.88 -52.18 13.63
C TYR A 181 4.61 -53.27 12.58
N ARG A 182 5.53 -53.46 11.62
CA ARG A 182 5.38 -54.51 10.60
C ARG A 182 5.32 -55.91 11.20
N ARG A 183 6.09 -56.17 12.27
CA ARG A 183 6.04 -57.46 12.97
C ARG A 183 4.67 -57.67 13.64
N ALA A 184 4.16 -56.68 14.37
CA ALA A 184 2.85 -56.79 15.01
C ALA A 184 1.70 -56.94 14.00
N MET A 185 1.79 -56.27 12.85
CA MET A 185 0.84 -56.45 11.76
C MET A 185 0.86 -57.89 11.22
N ALA A 186 2.05 -58.45 11.00
CA ALA A 186 2.20 -59.85 10.56
C ALA A 186 1.72 -60.85 11.61
N GLU A 187 1.96 -60.60 12.90
CA GLU A 187 1.45 -61.43 14.00
C GLU A 187 -0.08 -61.42 14.04
N LEU A 188 -0.73 -60.26 13.86
CA LEU A 188 -2.19 -60.17 13.80
C LEU A 188 -2.77 -60.91 12.58
N GLU A 189 -2.12 -60.79 11.42
CA GLU A 189 -2.50 -61.53 10.21
C GLU A 189 -2.38 -63.04 10.41
N GLU A 190 -1.31 -63.48 11.08
CA GLU A 190 -1.10 -64.88 11.42
C GLU A 190 -2.16 -65.38 12.42
N GLU A 191 -2.52 -64.59 13.44
CA GLU A 191 -3.62 -64.93 14.36
C GLU A 191 -4.94 -65.11 13.61
N PHE A 192 -5.27 -64.21 12.68
CA PHE A 192 -6.46 -64.32 11.85
C PHE A 192 -6.40 -65.54 10.92
N TYR A 193 -5.23 -65.83 10.35
CA TYR A 193 -5.02 -66.99 9.50
C TYR A 193 -5.18 -68.30 10.28
N GLN A 194 -4.61 -68.41 11.49
CA GLN A 194 -4.72 -69.60 12.33
C GLN A 194 -6.16 -69.81 12.81
N ALA A 195 -6.88 -68.76 13.19
CA ALA A 195 -8.30 -68.85 13.55
C ALA A 195 -9.13 -69.36 12.37
N TRP A 196 -8.94 -68.79 11.17
CA TRP A 196 -9.62 -69.26 9.96
C TRP A 196 -9.26 -70.71 9.60
N LYS A 197 -7.97 -71.08 9.69
CA LYS A 197 -7.48 -72.43 9.43
C LYS A 197 -8.13 -73.44 10.37
N HIS A 198 -8.27 -73.11 11.66
CA HIS A 198 -8.94 -73.95 12.63
C HIS A 198 -10.41 -74.17 12.26
N ASP A 199 -11.14 -73.10 11.94
CA ASP A 199 -12.54 -73.17 11.50
C ASP A 199 -12.68 -73.95 10.18
N TYR A 200 -11.73 -73.78 9.25
CA TYR A 200 -11.69 -74.51 7.99
C TYR A 200 -11.51 -76.02 8.21
N ILE A 201 -10.55 -76.42 9.03
CA ILE A 201 -10.33 -77.84 9.37
C ILE A 201 -11.57 -78.41 10.04
N ALA A 202 -12.17 -77.69 11.00
CA ALA A 202 -13.39 -78.12 11.66
C ALA A 202 -14.57 -78.30 10.67
N ARG A 203 -14.62 -77.49 9.60
CA ARG A 203 -15.60 -77.64 8.51
C ARG A 203 -15.33 -78.87 7.64
N GLU A 204 -14.10 -79.14 7.27
CA GLU A 204 -13.72 -80.37 6.55
C GLU A 204 -14.08 -81.61 7.37
N GLU A 205 -13.72 -81.63 8.66
CA GLU A 205 -14.07 -82.74 9.53
C GLU A 205 -15.60 -82.89 9.68
N TRP A 206 -16.36 -81.80 9.65
CA TRP A 206 -17.82 -81.83 9.64
C TRP A 206 -18.37 -82.47 8.36
N ILE A 207 -17.83 -82.12 7.19
CA ILE A 207 -18.22 -82.72 5.90
C ILE A 207 -17.95 -84.23 5.94
N ASP A 208 -16.75 -84.63 6.33
CA ASP A 208 -16.36 -86.03 6.48
C ASP A 208 -17.26 -86.80 7.46
N TRP A 209 -17.58 -86.19 8.59
CA TRP A 209 -18.50 -86.75 9.58
C TRP A 209 -19.89 -86.93 8.98
N THR A 210 -20.41 -85.89 8.33
CA THR A 210 -21.75 -85.86 7.73
C THR A 210 -21.87 -86.91 6.64
N GLU A 211 -20.89 -86.99 5.73
CA GLU A 211 -20.85 -88.02 4.70
C GLU A 211 -20.81 -89.43 5.29
N ARG A 212 -19.97 -89.65 6.30
CA ARG A 212 -19.84 -90.97 6.94
C ARG A 212 -21.16 -91.40 7.58
N TRP A 213 -21.86 -90.49 8.26
CA TRP A 213 -23.16 -90.78 8.85
C TRP A 213 -24.26 -90.96 7.80
N ASN A 214 -24.30 -90.10 6.78
CA ASN A 214 -25.23 -90.22 5.66
C ASN A 214 -25.05 -91.55 4.93
N ARG A 215 -23.82 -92.02 4.68
CA ARG A 215 -23.57 -93.35 4.08
C ARG A 215 -24.10 -94.48 4.97
N ARG A 216 -23.90 -94.42 6.29
CA ARG A 216 -24.43 -95.42 7.23
C ARG A 216 -25.96 -95.43 7.24
N TYR A 217 -26.58 -94.26 7.27
CA TYR A 217 -28.03 -94.13 7.25
C TYR A 217 -28.62 -94.52 5.89
N GLN A 218 -27.99 -94.17 4.78
CA GLN A 218 -28.37 -94.65 3.45
C GLN A 218 -28.30 -96.17 3.36
N HIS A 219 -27.24 -96.79 3.87
CA HIS A 219 -27.14 -98.25 3.90
C HIS A 219 -28.25 -98.88 4.77
N PHE A 220 -28.50 -98.32 5.96
CA PHE A 220 -29.59 -98.74 6.84
C PHE A 220 -30.95 -98.59 6.15
N ASN A 221 -31.26 -97.40 5.63
CA ASN A 221 -32.51 -97.08 4.95
C ASN A 221 -32.71 -97.93 3.70
N ALA A 222 -31.67 -98.16 2.88
CA ALA A 222 -31.75 -99.03 1.71
C ALA A 222 -32.01 -100.50 2.09
N LYS A 223 -31.52 -100.95 3.25
CA LYS A 223 -31.90 -102.26 3.82
C LYS A 223 -33.36 -102.25 4.28
N MET A 224 -33.82 -101.20 4.95
CA MET A 224 -35.22 -101.06 5.39
C MET A 224 -36.19 -100.98 4.21
N GLU A 225 -35.86 -100.24 3.14
CA GLU A 225 -36.69 -100.16 1.94
C GLU A 225 -36.75 -101.50 1.20
N ARG A 226 -35.64 -102.26 1.12
CA ARG A 226 -35.67 -103.64 0.61
C ARG A 226 -36.62 -104.53 1.43
N ASN A 227 -36.53 -104.45 2.76
CA ASN A 227 -37.43 -105.18 3.66
C ASN A 227 -38.90 -104.77 3.43
N ARG A 228 -39.16 -103.46 3.24
CA ARG A 228 -40.49 -102.93 2.98
C ARG A 228 -41.03 -103.36 1.62
N MET A 229 -40.21 -103.35 0.58
CA MET A 229 -40.57 -103.88 -0.75
C MET A 229 -40.91 -105.37 -0.70
N ALA A 230 -40.23 -106.16 0.15
CA ALA A 230 -40.51 -107.59 0.30
C ALA A 230 -41.90 -107.89 0.90
N ILE A 231 -42.53 -106.94 1.59
CA ILE A 231 -43.89 -107.06 2.15
C ILE A 231 -44.92 -106.20 1.40
N ALA A 232 -44.52 -105.48 0.37
CA ALA A 232 -45.39 -104.58 -0.37
C ALA A 232 -46.49 -105.37 -1.10
N GLY A 233 -47.76 -105.12 -0.74
CA GLY A 233 -48.93 -105.82 -1.29
C GLY A 233 -49.52 -106.90 -0.37
N HIS A 234 -48.92 -107.17 0.80
CA HIS A 234 -49.43 -108.13 1.78
C HIS A 234 -49.79 -107.47 3.12
N ASN A 235 -50.96 -107.78 3.69
CA ASN A 235 -51.38 -107.32 5.03
C ASN A 235 -50.73 -108.19 6.12
N THR A 236 -49.47 -107.90 6.46
CA THR A 236 -48.70 -108.67 7.45
C THR A 236 -48.40 -107.83 8.70
N ILE A 237 -48.44 -108.48 9.88
CA ILE A 237 -48.12 -107.85 11.18
C ILE A 237 -46.68 -107.32 11.26
N LEU A 238 -45.80 -107.81 10.38
CA LEU A 238 -44.41 -107.36 10.23
C LEU A 238 -44.30 -105.88 9.87
N SER A 239 -45.31 -105.29 9.23
CA SER A 239 -45.34 -103.86 8.86
C SER A 239 -45.24 -102.91 10.05
N VAL A 240 -45.61 -103.36 11.26
CA VAL A 240 -45.56 -102.57 12.51
C VAL A 240 -44.19 -102.66 13.20
N LEU A 241 -43.31 -103.57 12.76
CA LEU A 241 -41.98 -103.70 13.35
C LEU A 241 -41.02 -102.61 12.82
N PRO A 242 -40.17 -102.01 13.67
CA PRO A 242 -39.24 -100.96 13.26
C PRO A 242 -38.33 -101.34 12.07
N ALA A 243 -38.08 -102.63 11.86
CA ALA A 243 -37.32 -103.16 10.74
C ALA A 243 -37.97 -102.94 9.34
N TYR A 244 -39.21 -102.44 9.29
CA TYR A 244 -40.00 -102.26 8.06
C TYR A 244 -40.52 -100.82 7.87
N TRP A 245 -40.54 -99.99 8.91
CA TRP A 245 -41.00 -98.60 8.82
C TRP A 245 -39.98 -97.54 9.25
N LEU A 246 -38.95 -97.88 10.03
CA LEU A 246 -38.00 -96.90 10.54
C LEU A 246 -37.08 -96.39 9.42
N ARG A 247 -37.10 -95.07 9.22
CA ARG A 247 -36.10 -94.35 8.42
C ARG A 247 -35.22 -93.53 9.37
N ARG A 248 -33.91 -93.53 9.11
CA ARG A 248 -32.96 -92.69 9.83
C ARG A 248 -32.52 -91.56 8.92
N ASP A 249 -32.73 -90.34 9.37
CA ASP A 249 -32.20 -89.13 8.74
C ASP A 249 -31.36 -88.38 9.77
N LEU A 250 -30.46 -87.53 9.28
CA LEU A 250 -29.57 -86.76 10.14
C LEU A 250 -30.36 -85.64 10.81
N ASP A 251 -30.82 -85.89 12.03
CA ASP A 251 -31.48 -84.88 12.84
C ASP A 251 -30.45 -83.93 13.47
N THR A 252 -30.84 -82.66 13.59
CA THR A 252 -30.05 -81.58 14.19
C THR A 252 -29.67 -81.86 15.65
N THR A 253 -30.47 -82.66 16.35
CA THR A 253 -30.23 -83.07 17.75
C THR A 253 -29.03 -84.02 17.92
N LEU A 254 -28.64 -84.74 16.87
CA LEU A 254 -27.55 -85.73 16.89
C LEU A 254 -26.19 -85.14 16.50
N ILE A 255 -26.15 -83.85 16.16
CA ILE A 255 -24.94 -83.15 15.72
C ILE A 255 -24.07 -82.79 16.94
N PRO A 256 -22.79 -83.21 16.99
CA PRO A 256 -21.87 -82.81 18.06
C PRO A 256 -21.79 -81.30 18.19
N SER A 257 -21.70 -80.79 19.43
CA SER A 257 -21.72 -79.34 19.71
C SER A 257 -20.67 -78.55 18.93
N ARG A 258 -19.50 -79.16 18.63
CA ARG A 258 -18.42 -78.54 17.84
C ARG A 258 -18.78 -78.26 16.38
N TYR A 259 -19.77 -78.96 15.83
CA TYR A 259 -20.19 -78.82 14.42
C TYR A 259 -21.51 -78.09 14.25
N ARG A 260 -22.16 -77.69 15.35
CA ARG A 260 -23.47 -77.04 15.34
C ARG A 260 -23.49 -75.79 14.44
N MET A 261 -22.43 -74.98 14.50
CA MET A 261 -22.28 -73.79 13.65
C MET A 261 -22.33 -74.09 12.14
N PHE A 262 -21.79 -75.23 11.70
CA PHE A 262 -21.77 -75.61 10.28
C PHE A 262 -23.09 -76.20 9.80
N SER A 263 -23.88 -76.80 10.71
CA SER A 263 -25.20 -77.36 10.39
C SER A 263 -26.22 -76.28 10.02
N GLU A 264 -26.06 -75.07 10.56
CA GLU A 264 -26.92 -73.91 10.30
C GLU A 264 -26.56 -73.18 9.00
N GLY A 265 -25.57 -73.67 8.23
CA GLY A 265 -25.15 -73.07 6.96
C GLY A 265 -24.37 -71.77 7.11
N THR A 266 -23.82 -71.46 8.29
CA THR A 266 -23.05 -70.23 8.49
C THR A 266 -21.76 -70.24 7.67
N PRO A 267 -21.49 -69.19 6.86
CA PRO A 267 -20.24 -69.11 6.12
C PRO A 267 -19.05 -68.87 7.05
N LEU A 268 -17.89 -69.43 6.70
CA LEU A 268 -16.63 -69.17 7.39
C LEU A 268 -16.33 -67.66 7.37
N LYS A 269 -16.08 -67.07 8.55
CA LYS A 269 -15.75 -65.64 8.67
C LYS A 269 -14.26 -65.43 8.40
N VAL A 270 -13.92 -64.88 7.24
CA VAL A 270 -12.55 -64.44 6.94
C VAL A 270 -12.33 -63.06 7.58
N ARG A 271 -11.55 -62.99 8.65
CA ARG A 271 -11.13 -61.72 9.26
C ARG A 271 -10.00 -61.11 8.44
N ARG A 272 -10.07 -59.79 8.22
CA ARG A 272 -9.02 -59.00 7.56
C ARG A 272 -8.63 -57.86 8.47
N VAL A 273 -7.37 -57.44 8.40
CA VAL A 273 -6.90 -56.29 9.18
C VAL A 273 -7.64 -55.03 8.71
N THR A 274 -8.32 -54.38 9.65
CA THR A 274 -9.05 -53.14 9.37
C THR A 274 -8.12 -51.93 9.53
N PRO A 275 -8.45 -50.78 8.91
CA PRO A 275 -7.73 -49.53 9.17
C PRO A 275 -7.71 -49.17 10.67
N GLU A 276 -8.78 -49.45 11.41
CA GLU A 276 -8.88 -49.20 12.84
C GLU A 276 -7.89 -50.06 13.66
N ASP A 277 -7.76 -51.33 13.31
CA ASP A 277 -6.79 -52.22 13.97
C ASP A 277 -5.35 -51.78 13.66
N SER A 278 -5.09 -51.37 12.42
CA SER A 278 -3.78 -50.84 12.02
C SER A 278 -3.43 -49.54 12.75
N ALA A 279 -4.40 -48.64 12.94
CA ALA A 279 -4.22 -47.39 13.68
C ALA A 279 -3.96 -47.66 15.17
N ARG A 280 -4.74 -48.57 15.78
CA ARG A 280 -4.59 -48.97 17.19
C ARG A 280 -3.23 -49.60 17.48
N ILE A 281 -2.71 -50.38 16.53
CA ILE A 281 -1.35 -50.95 16.63
C ILE A 281 -0.32 -49.84 16.46
N ALA A 282 -0.49 -48.96 15.47
CA ALA A 282 0.45 -47.86 15.19
C ALA A 282 0.66 -46.95 16.40
N GLU A 283 -0.40 -46.63 17.17
CA GLU A 283 -0.30 -45.84 18.42
C GLU A 283 0.77 -46.37 19.39
N ARG A 284 0.96 -47.69 19.47
CA ARG A 284 1.94 -48.30 20.38
C ARG A 284 3.39 -48.15 19.95
N TYR A 285 3.63 -47.85 18.67
CA TYR A 285 4.97 -47.78 18.07
C TYR A 285 5.48 -46.36 17.85
N PHE A 286 4.69 -45.35 18.21
CA PHE A 286 5.16 -43.97 18.27
C PHE A 286 5.93 -43.70 19.57
N ASP A 287 7.10 -43.07 19.45
CA ASP A 287 7.83 -42.56 20.61
C ASP A 287 7.26 -41.19 21.02
N TYR A 288 6.14 -41.23 21.77
CA TYR A 288 5.47 -40.02 22.25
C TYR A 288 6.38 -39.11 23.09
N LYS A 289 7.39 -39.67 23.76
CA LYS A 289 8.34 -38.89 24.56
C LYS A 289 9.22 -38.04 23.64
N ARG A 290 9.80 -38.63 22.58
CA ARG A 290 10.60 -37.88 21.60
C ARG A 290 9.76 -36.88 20.81
N ILE A 291 8.50 -37.20 20.52
CA ILE A 291 7.54 -36.28 19.89
C ILE A 291 7.33 -35.06 20.77
N ALA A 292 6.97 -35.25 22.05
CA ALA A 292 6.76 -34.16 22.99
C ALA A 292 8.04 -33.32 23.23
N GLU A 293 9.23 -33.95 23.26
CA GLU A 293 10.50 -33.23 23.32
C GLU A 293 10.75 -32.38 22.07
N ASN A 294 10.44 -32.87 20.87
CA ASN A 294 10.58 -32.13 19.63
C ASN A 294 9.59 -30.96 19.54
N GLU A 295 8.33 -31.16 19.97
CA GLU A 295 7.32 -30.10 20.08
C GLU A 295 7.77 -29.00 21.05
N ARG A 296 8.25 -29.36 22.24
CA ARG A 296 8.82 -28.39 23.20
C ARG A 296 9.99 -27.59 22.61
N LYS A 297 10.83 -28.22 21.78
CA LYS A 297 11.90 -27.50 21.07
C LYS A 297 11.35 -26.55 20.01
N ARG A 298 10.33 -26.97 19.24
CA ARG A 298 9.63 -26.09 18.26
C ARG A 298 9.03 -24.87 18.96
N ASP A 299 8.34 -25.06 20.08
CA ASP A 299 7.75 -23.97 20.86
C ASP A 299 8.81 -23.06 21.50
N ALA A 300 10.01 -23.59 21.74
CA ALA A 300 11.12 -22.83 22.31
C ALA A 300 11.94 -22.03 21.27
N VAL A 301 11.65 -22.14 19.96
CA VAL A 301 12.44 -21.50 18.89
C VAL A 301 12.63 -20.01 19.12
N SER A 302 11.55 -19.24 19.32
CA SER A 302 11.64 -17.78 19.51
C SER A 302 12.42 -17.41 20.77
N ARG A 303 12.19 -18.12 21.89
CA ARG A 303 12.92 -17.89 23.15
C ARG A 303 14.40 -18.21 23.02
N LYS A 304 14.74 -19.31 22.33
CA LYS A 304 16.12 -19.71 22.08
C LYS A 304 16.83 -18.78 21.12
N TYR A 305 16.13 -18.18 20.17
CA TYR A 305 16.67 -17.13 19.33
C TYR A 305 17.11 -15.92 20.17
N GLU A 306 16.24 -15.40 21.04
CA GLU A 306 16.55 -14.24 21.90
C GLU A 306 17.70 -14.54 22.90
N GLU A 307 17.77 -15.76 23.43
CA GLU A 307 18.81 -16.19 24.36
C GLU A 307 20.20 -16.32 23.69
N LEU A 308 20.25 -16.94 22.51
CA LEU A 308 21.49 -17.30 21.82
C LEU A 308 22.00 -16.19 20.90
N VAL A 309 21.09 -15.51 20.18
CA VAL A 309 21.40 -14.44 19.22
C VAL A 309 21.31 -13.08 19.91
N ARG A 310 22.30 -12.80 20.78
CA ARG A 310 22.37 -11.52 21.51
C ARG A 310 22.58 -10.29 20.61
N PHE A 311 23.19 -10.48 19.44
CA PHE A 311 23.54 -9.41 18.50
C PHE A 311 22.99 -9.76 17.10
N PRO A 312 21.71 -9.47 16.81
CA PRO A 312 21.14 -9.82 15.50
C PRO A 312 21.74 -8.98 14.38
N TYR A 313 21.83 -9.55 13.17
CA TYR A 313 22.17 -8.78 11.97
C TYR A 313 21.08 -7.73 11.69
N GLN A 314 21.50 -6.50 11.41
CA GLN A 314 20.61 -5.40 11.06
C GLN A 314 20.97 -4.90 9.67
N ALA A 315 19.98 -4.40 8.94
CA ALA A 315 20.22 -3.77 7.65
C ALA A 315 21.11 -2.52 7.83
N ALA A 316 22.20 -2.45 7.08
CA ALA A 316 23.13 -1.33 7.08
C ALA A 316 23.64 -1.07 5.68
N ARG A 317 23.92 0.21 5.41
CA ARG A 317 24.57 0.67 4.19
C ARG A 317 25.97 0.08 4.05
N LEU A 318 26.66 -0.06 5.17
CA LEU A 318 28.00 -0.61 5.27
C LEU A 318 28.13 -1.34 6.60
N ASP A 319 28.69 -2.56 6.56
CA ASP A 319 29.15 -3.30 7.73
C ASP A 319 30.56 -3.83 7.44
N THR A 320 31.58 -3.19 8.01
CA THR A 320 32.99 -3.54 7.74
C THR A 320 33.83 -3.72 9.00
N VAL A 321 34.88 -4.55 8.84
CA VAL A 321 35.93 -4.81 9.82
C VAL A 321 37.22 -4.20 9.27
N ILE A 322 37.46 -2.91 9.47
CA ILE A 322 38.63 -2.22 8.88
C ILE A 322 39.50 -1.60 9.97
N ARG A 323 40.81 -1.85 9.88
CA ARG A 323 41.87 -1.04 10.51
C ARG A 323 42.61 -0.30 9.40
N ASN A 324 42.40 1.00 9.29
CA ASN A 324 43.12 1.84 8.35
C ASN A 324 44.51 2.21 8.92
N ARG A 325 45.51 2.43 8.06
CA ARG A 325 46.89 2.76 8.50
C ARG A 325 46.98 4.11 9.24
N ASN A 326 46.05 5.04 8.95
CA ASN A 326 46.03 6.40 9.50
C ASN A 326 45.18 6.54 10.78
N ASN A 327 44.73 5.43 11.38
CA ASN A 327 43.93 5.42 12.61
C ASN A 327 42.64 6.26 12.53
N THR A 328 42.07 6.44 11.34
CA THR A 328 40.75 7.05 11.09
C THR A 328 40.05 6.30 9.96
N PHE A 329 38.72 6.26 10.00
CA PHE A 329 37.90 5.64 8.97
C PHE A 329 36.95 6.67 8.34
N SER A 330 37.03 6.85 7.03
CA SER A 330 36.19 7.81 6.31
C SER A 330 35.27 7.06 5.34
N TYR A 331 33.97 7.32 5.41
CA TYR A 331 32.98 6.73 4.52
C TYR A 331 32.24 7.80 3.72
N TYR A 332 32.26 7.66 2.39
CA TYR A 332 31.50 8.51 1.47
C TYR A 332 30.05 8.02 1.40
N TYR A 333 29.13 8.85 1.90
CA TYR A 333 27.70 8.59 1.89
C TYR A 333 27.02 9.45 0.82
N ARG A 334 26.18 8.82 0.00
CA ARG A 334 25.31 9.48 -0.97
C ARG A 334 23.87 9.02 -0.80
N GLN A 335 22.97 9.97 -0.60
CA GLN A 335 21.53 9.73 -0.46
C GLN A 335 20.73 10.62 -1.41
N GLU A 336 19.83 10.03 -2.18
CA GLU A 336 18.78 10.78 -2.87
C GLU A 336 17.61 11.01 -1.91
N MET A 337 17.09 12.24 -1.85
CA MET A 337 15.98 12.62 -0.98
C MET A 337 14.95 13.49 -1.71
N ASP A 338 13.68 13.26 -1.42
CA ASP A 338 12.57 14.06 -1.96
C ASP A 338 12.38 15.36 -1.16
N VAL A 339 12.28 16.46 -1.90
CA VAL A 339 12.24 17.83 -1.40
C VAL A 339 10.87 18.47 -1.60
N THR A 340 9.79 17.70 -1.47
CA THR A 340 8.43 18.26 -1.49
C THR A 340 8.19 19.30 -0.38
N ASP A 341 7.10 20.07 -0.50
CA ASP A 341 6.55 20.95 0.53
C ASP A 341 7.40 22.23 0.78
N ASN A 342 7.86 22.86 -0.31
CA ASN A 342 8.65 24.10 -0.30
C ASN A 342 9.88 24.03 0.64
N THR A 343 10.56 22.87 0.67
CA THR A 343 11.74 22.69 1.51
C THR A 343 12.91 23.48 0.92
N LYS A 344 13.45 24.45 1.67
CA LYS A 344 14.60 25.29 1.24
C LYS A 344 15.93 24.86 1.84
N ARG A 345 15.88 24.16 2.99
CA ARG A 345 17.04 23.78 3.80
C ARG A 345 16.87 22.38 4.38
N ILE A 346 17.95 21.60 4.39
CA ILE A 346 18.04 20.30 5.07
C ILE A 346 19.25 20.33 5.98
N ASP A 347 19.04 20.05 7.27
CA ASP A 347 20.12 19.97 8.25
C ASP A 347 20.48 18.48 8.44
N LEU A 348 21.76 18.13 8.38
CA LEU A 348 22.25 16.75 8.49
C LEU A 348 23.14 16.61 9.73
N THR A 349 22.86 15.60 10.55
CA THR A 349 23.70 15.18 11.68
C THR A 349 23.97 13.68 11.63
N VAL A 350 24.89 13.20 12.45
CA VAL A 350 25.14 11.78 12.65
C VAL A 350 24.99 11.47 14.13
N ASP A 351 24.02 10.60 14.43
CA ASP A 351 23.82 10.03 15.75
C ASP A 351 24.63 8.73 15.86
N GLY A 352 25.28 8.51 16.98
CA GLY A 352 26.15 7.35 17.16
C GLY A 352 25.91 6.62 18.47
N ARG A 353 26.09 5.30 18.46
CA ARG A 353 26.15 4.47 19.67
C ARG A 353 27.21 3.38 19.54
N ILE A 354 27.85 3.04 20.64
CA ILE A 354 28.76 1.90 20.74
C ILE A 354 28.01 0.77 21.43
N LEU A 355 28.10 -0.45 20.89
CA LEU A 355 27.58 -1.67 21.49
C LEU A 355 28.73 -2.66 21.71
N ALA A 356 29.04 -2.95 22.97
CA ALA A 356 30.13 -3.84 23.33
C ALA A 356 29.69 -5.32 23.43
N VAL A 357 30.67 -6.22 23.31
CA VAL A 357 30.47 -7.69 23.38
C VAL A 357 29.85 -8.18 24.71
N ASN A 358 30.00 -7.42 25.80
CA ASN A 358 29.38 -7.70 27.10
C ASN A 358 27.91 -7.24 27.19
N GLY A 359 27.40 -6.54 26.18
CA GLY A 359 26.05 -5.97 26.16
C GLY A 359 25.96 -4.52 26.69
N SER A 360 27.05 -3.92 27.18
CA SER A 360 27.03 -2.51 27.56
C SER A 360 26.95 -1.63 26.31
N SER A 361 26.17 -0.54 26.40
CA SER A 361 26.02 0.43 25.33
C SER A 361 26.33 1.84 25.80
N ALA A 362 27.02 2.63 24.98
CA ALA A 362 27.25 4.06 25.21
C ALA A 362 26.76 4.89 24.03
N LYS A 363 26.15 6.05 24.29
CA LYS A 363 25.78 7.01 23.26
C LYS A 363 26.98 7.92 22.95
N LEU A 364 27.20 8.19 21.67
CA LEU A 364 28.19 9.16 21.22
C LEU A 364 27.61 10.58 21.28
N PRO A 365 28.44 11.62 21.49
CA PRO A 365 28.00 12.99 21.35
C PRO A 365 27.57 13.26 19.90
N SER A 366 26.57 14.12 19.72
CA SER A 366 26.09 14.50 18.38
C SER A 366 27.21 15.09 17.53
N SER A 367 27.24 14.73 16.24
CA SER A 367 28.19 15.29 15.29
C SER A 367 27.93 16.79 15.05
N ASP A 368 28.82 17.44 14.30
CA ASP A 368 28.50 18.74 13.71
C ASP A 368 27.33 18.62 12.74
N THR A 369 26.64 19.74 12.53
CA THR A 369 25.52 19.84 11.60
C THR A 369 26.01 20.40 10.27
N ILE A 370 25.75 19.69 9.17
CA ILE A 370 25.90 20.23 7.82
C ILE A 370 24.55 20.74 7.35
N THR A 371 24.52 21.99 6.92
CA THR A 371 23.32 22.64 6.38
C THR A 371 23.37 22.63 4.85
N TYR A 372 22.40 21.97 4.23
CA TYR A 372 22.23 21.98 2.78
C TYR A 372 21.17 23.01 2.40
N TYR A 373 21.54 24.01 1.61
CA TYR A 373 20.61 24.93 0.97
C TYR A 373 20.29 24.45 -0.43
N ILE A 374 19.01 24.50 -0.76
CA ILE A 374 18.51 23.89 -1.98
C ILE A 374 18.35 24.97 -3.04
N SER A 375 19.25 24.96 -4.02
CA SER A 375 19.15 25.74 -5.24
C SER A 375 18.07 25.13 -6.12
N SER A 376 16.98 25.85 -6.36
CA SER A 376 15.84 25.37 -7.18
C SER A 376 15.45 26.42 -8.21
N MET A 377 14.97 25.94 -9.36
CA MET A 377 14.49 26.79 -10.44
C MET A 377 13.17 27.49 -10.10
N VAL A 378 12.48 27.06 -9.05
CA VAL A 378 11.30 27.73 -8.48
C VAL A 378 11.58 29.19 -8.12
N GLN A 379 12.82 29.55 -7.80
CA GLN A 379 13.22 30.94 -7.52
C GLN A 379 13.05 31.87 -8.72
N PHE A 380 12.98 31.32 -9.94
CA PHE A 380 12.80 32.07 -11.17
C PHE A 380 11.34 32.19 -11.58
N LEU A 381 10.38 31.65 -10.83
CA LEU A 381 8.97 31.74 -11.19
C LEU A 381 8.49 33.19 -11.29
N ASP A 382 7.67 33.46 -12.30
CA ASP A 382 6.93 34.71 -12.42
C ASP A 382 5.58 34.55 -11.73
N HIS A 383 5.38 35.28 -10.63
CA HIS A 383 4.13 35.29 -9.86
C HIS A 383 3.12 36.35 -10.34
N ALA A 384 3.38 37.02 -11.47
CA ALA A 384 2.42 37.96 -12.03
C ALA A 384 1.07 37.27 -12.28
N PRO A 385 -0.06 37.84 -11.79
CA PRO A 385 -1.36 37.22 -11.95
C PRO A 385 -1.72 37.16 -13.43
N ARG A 386 -2.03 35.96 -13.91
CA ARG A 386 -2.48 35.73 -15.28
C ARG A 386 -3.98 35.84 -15.38
N TYR A 387 -4.46 36.47 -16.43
CA TYR A 387 -5.88 36.58 -16.71
C TYR A 387 -6.24 35.89 -18.02
N ARG A 388 -7.45 35.32 -18.07
CA ARG A 388 -8.04 34.73 -19.28
C ARG A 388 -9.32 35.44 -19.66
N LYS A 389 -9.62 35.47 -20.96
CA LYS A 389 -10.89 36.01 -21.46
C LYS A 389 -11.98 34.96 -21.32
N GLU A 390 -13.01 35.27 -20.56
CA GLU A 390 -14.18 34.41 -20.38
C GLU A 390 -15.39 35.06 -21.05
N LYS A 391 -16.17 34.26 -21.77
CA LYS A 391 -17.41 34.70 -22.41
C LYS A 391 -18.52 34.65 -21.39
N ILE A 392 -18.91 35.83 -20.90
CA ILE A 392 -20.01 35.99 -19.96
C ILE A 392 -21.28 36.31 -20.75
N TYR A 393 -22.40 35.65 -20.43
CA TYR A 393 -23.71 35.91 -21.03
C TYR A 393 -24.51 36.93 -20.22
N ARG A 394 -25.38 37.70 -20.87
CA ARG A 394 -26.25 38.66 -20.18
C ARG A 394 -27.22 37.98 -19.23
N LYS A 395 -27.81 36.86 -19.66
CA LYS A 395 -28.75 36.06 -18.89
C LYS A 395 -28.02 34.97 -18.13
N ALA A 396 -28.44 34.74 -16.89
CA ALA A 396 -27.97 33.66 -16.04
C ALA A 396 -29.16 32.91 -15.46
N THR A 397 -28.95 31.63 -15.15
CA THR A 397 -29.95 30.81 -14.49
C THR A 397 -29.30 30.07 -13.33
N ALA A 398 -29.97 30.08 -12.18
CA ALA A 398 -29.57 29.32 -11.01
C ALA A 398 -30.77 28.49 -10.53
N ASN A 399 -30.52 27.30 -9.99
CA ASN A 399 -31.56 26.41 -9.51
C ASN A 399 -31.33 26.06 -8.05
N THR A 400 -32.40 25.94 -7.27
CA THR A 400 -32.34 25.47 -5.87
C THR A 400 -33.59 24.65 -5.58
N THR A 401 -33.43 23.53 -4.89
CA THR A 401 -34.54 22.65 -4.50
C THR A 401 -34.76 22.72 -3.00
N ALA A 402 -36.01 22.90 -2.58
CA ALA A 402 -36.44 22.87 -1.18
C ALA A 402 -37.41 21.70 -0.93
N TYR A 403 -37.18 20.93 0.14
CA TYR A 403 -38.02 19.79 0.50
C TYR A 403 -38.97 20.20 1.63
N ILE A 404 -40.21 20.57 1.26
CA ILE A 404 -41.18 21.12 2.20
C ILE A 404 -42.08 20.00 2.75
N ASN A 405 -42.11 19.88 4.08
CA ASN A 405 -42.97 18.95 4.79
C ASN A 405 -44.36 19.54 5.01
N TYR A 406 -45.37 18.72 4.79
CA TYR A 406 -46.76 19.05 5.07
C TYR A 406 -47.41 17.90 5.85
N PRO A 407 -48.33 18.20 6.79
CA PRO A 407 -49.21 17.18 7.33
C PRO A 407 -50.04 16.52 6.22
N ALA A 408 -50.45 15.26 6.43
CA ALA A 408 -51.24 14.52 5.45
C ALA A 408 -52.52 15.28 5.05
N GLY A 409 -52.74 15.42 3.74
CA GLY A 409 -53.90 16.12 3.18
C GLY A 409 -53.93 17.65 3.37
N ARG A 410 -52.91 18.25 3.99
CA ARG A 410 -52.80 19.71 4.15
C ARG A 410 -51.88 20.35 3.11
N TYR A 411 -52.17 21.62 2.82
CA TYR A 411 -51.42 22.43 1.87
C TYR A 411 -50.88 23.74 2.46
N LEU A 412 -51.38 24.17 3.63
CA LEU A 412 -50.89 25.38 4.29
C LEU A 412 -49.46 25.16 4.75
N PHE A 413 -48.59 26.13 4.44
CA PHE A 413 -47.20 26.13 4.88
C PHE A 413 -47.11 26.48 6.36
N ASP A 414 -46.31 25.71 7.09
CA ASP A 414 -45.99 25.92 8.50
C ASP A 414 -44.47 25.86 8.66
N GLU A 415 -43.87 26.96 9.12
CA GLU A 415 -42.42 27.12 9.27
C GLU A 415 -41.85 26.19 10.34
N GLU A 416 -42.63 25.95 11.41
CA GLU A 416 -42.21 25.15 12.57
C GLU A 416 -42.46 23.64 12.37
N TYR A 417 -43.08 23.24 11.25
CA TYR A 417 -43.34 21.84 10.94
C TYR A 417 -42.11 21.17 10.30
N GLY A 418 -41.50 20.21 11.02
CA GLY A 418 -40.34 19.47 10.54
C GLY A 418 -39.11 20.36 10.36
N ASN A 419 -38.42 20.28 9.22
CA ASN A 419 -37.26 21.11 8.89
C ASN A 419 -37.57 22.27 7.92
N ASN A 420 -38.84 22.65 7.79
CA ASN A 420 -39.31 23.65 6.81
C ASN A 420 -38.58 24.99 6.93
N ARG A 421 -38.34 25.49 8.15
CA ARG A 421 -37.56 26.71 8.38
C ARG A 421 -36.19 26.69 7.69
N SER A 422 -35.40 25.64 7.92
CA SER A 422 -34.07 25.50 7.30
C SER A 422 -34.11 25.42 5.78
N GLU A 423 -35.14 24.77 5.23
CA GLU A 423 -35.31 24.62 3.78
C GLU A 423 -35.68 25.95 3.10
N ILE A 424 -36.47 26.80 3.78
CA ILE A 424 -36.78 28.15 3.31
C ILE A 424 -35.60 29.10 3.51
N ASP A 425 -34.92 29.05 4.65
CA ASP A 425 -33.73 29.88 4.90
C ASP A 425 -32.66 29.64 3.83
N LYS A 426 -32.46 28.39 3.40
CA LYS A 426 -31.59 28.03 2.26
C LYS A 426 -32.00 28.73 0.95
N VAL A 427 -33.29 28.81 0.65
CA VAL A 427 -33.80 29.48 -0.57
C VAL A 427 -33.61 30.99 -0.46
N LEU A 428 -33.90 31.58 0.69
CA LEU A 428 -33.72 33.02 0.93
C LEU A 428 -32.23 33.41 0.89
N GLU A 429 -31.34 32.58 1.46
CA GLU A 429 -29.90 32.77 1.37
C GLU A 429 -29.40 32.67 -0.09
N ALA A 430 -29.96 31.74 -0.89
CA ALA A 430 -29.65 31.65 -2.32
C ALA A 430 -30.08 32.91 -3.08
N ILE A 431 -31.29 33.44 -2.82
CA ILE A 431 -31.75 34.72 -3.38
C ILE A 431 -30.77 35.83 -3.01
N ASN A 432 -30.44 35.96 -1.72
CA ASN A 432 -29.52 36.97 -1.22
C ASN A 432 -28.14 36.87 -1.87
N LYS A 433 -27.54 35.67 -1.94
CA LYS A 433 -26.21 35.45 -2.56
C LYS A 433 -26.19 35.83 -4.04
N LEU A 434 -27.25 35.51 -4.78
CA LEU A 434 -27.34 35.81 -6.21
C LEU A 434 -27.47 37.32 -6.48
N THR A 435 -28.10 38.08 -5.57
CA THR A 435 -28.29 39.52 -5.73
C THR A 435 -27.28 40.37 -4.94
N TYR A 436 -26.52 39.79 -4.01
CA TYR A 436 -25.65 40.50 -3.05
C TYR A 436 -24.61 41.40 -3.73
N THR A 437 -24.01 40.93 -4.83
CA THR A 437 -22.96 41.68 -5.53
C THR A 437 -23.51 42.89 -6.31
N GLY A 438 -24.83 42.97 -6.50
CA GLY A 438 -25.47 44.01 -7.31
C GLY A 438 -25.27 43.89 -8.82
N GLU A 439 -24.45 42.94 -9.30
CA GLU A 439 -24.18 42.71 -10.72
C GLU A 439 -25.36 42.05 -11.43
N LEU A 440 -25.99 41.09 -10.74
CA LEU A 440 -27.13 40.31 -11.24
C LEU A 440 -28.43 40.84 -10.64
N VAL A 441 -29.41 41.07 -11.52
CA VAL A 441 -30.77 41.46 -11.19
C VAL A 441 -31.70 40.29 -11.46
N MET A 442 -32.57 40.00 -10.49
CA MET A 442 -33.56 38.93 -10.59
C MET A 442 -34.70 39.35 -11.55
N ASP A 443 -34.94 38.57 -12.61
CA ASP A 443 -36.05 38.79 -13.55
C ASP A 443 -37.33 38.08 -13.14
N SER A 444 -37.19 36.81 -12.73
CA SER A 444 -38.31 36.00 -12.27
C SER A 444 -37.82 34.75 -11.56
N ILE A 445 -38.65 34.24 -10.66
CA ILE A 445 -38.42 33.03 -9.90
C ILE A 445 -39.55 32.06 -10.21
N ASP A 446 -39.27 31.02 -11.00
CA ASP A 446 -40.24 29.96 -11.23
C ASP A 446 -40.18 28.98 -10.06
N MET A 447 -41.24 28.94 -9.27
CA MET A 447 -41.37 28.08 -8.10
C MET A 447 -42.30 26.92 -8.43
N THR A 448 -41.72 25.75 -8.73
CA THR A 448 -42.47 24.57 -9.20
C THR A 448 -42.65 23.56 -8.07
N ALA A 449 -43.89 23.43 -7.58
CA ALA A 449 -44.23 22.43 -6.59
C ALA A 449 -44.56 21.06 -7.22
N THR A 450 -44.03 20.02 -6.63
CA THR A 450 -44.27 18.62 -7.01
C THR A 450 -44.87 17.84 -5.85
N ALA A 451 -45.50 16.72 -6.18
CA ALA A 451 -46.08 15.78 -5.23
C ALA A 451 -45.53 14.37 -5.50
N SER A 452 -45.48 13.56 -4.46
CA SER A 452 -45.26 12.12 -4.61
C SER A 452 -46.52 11.45 -5.21
N PRO A 453 -46.38 10.35 -5.96
CA PRO A 453 -47.51 9.51 -6.40
C PRO A 453 -48.14 8.79 -5.21
N GLU A 454 -48.99 9.49 -4.47
CA GLU A 454 -49.75 8.92 -3.36
C GLU A 454 -51.22 9.33 -3.48
N GLY A 455 -52.09 8.35 -3.73
CA GLY A 455 -53.47 8.62 -4.10
C GLY A 455 -53.60 9.00 -5.58
N SER A 456 -54.75 9.49 -6.01
CA SER A 456 -54.98 9.77 -7.43
C SER A 456 -54.12 10.91 -7.94
N ALA A 457 -53.60 10.80 -9.17
CA ALA A 457 -52.84 11.84 -9.85
C ALA A 457 -53.58 13.17 -9.96
N ALA A 458 -54.92 13.12 -10.10
CA ALA A 458 -55.76 14.31 -10.08
C ALA A 458 -55.69 15.06 -8.74
N ALA A 459 -55.79 14.33 -7.61
CA ALA A 459 -55.64 14.90 -6.28
C ALA A 459 -54.23 15.46 -6.04
N ASN A 460 -53.19 14.74 -6.46
CA ASN A 460 -51.80 15.18 -6.34
C ASN A 460 -51.51 16.45 -7.15
N ARG A 461 -52.15 16.59 -8.31
CA ARG A 461 -52.08 17.81 -9.13
C ARG A 461 -52.76 19.01 -8.47
N ILE A 462 -53.91 18.80 -7.83
CA ILE A 462 -54.60 19.87 -7.08
C ILE A 462 -53.80 20.25 -5.84
N LEU A 463 -53.27 19.26 -5.12
CA LEU A 463 -52.51 19.47 -3.89
C LEU A 463 -51.20 20.24 -4.14
N SER A 464 -50.44 19.86 -5.18
CA SER A 464 -49.23 20.59 -5.57
C SER A 464 -49.54 22.03 -6.01
N ARG A 465 -50.66 22.27 -6.70
CA ARG A 465 -51.15 23.63 -7.01
C ARG A 465 -51.42 24.44 -5.75
N GLN A 466 -52.19 23.89 -4.81
CA GLN A 466 -52.53 24.59 -3.56
C GLN A 466 -51.28 24.90 -2.73
N ARG A 467 -50.32 23.96 -2.67
CA ARG A 467 -49.03 24.16 -2.00
C ARG A 467 -48.19 25.25 -2.66
N ALA A 468 -48.11 25.29 -3.99
CA ALA A 468 -47.39 26.33 -4.70
C ALA A 468 -47.97 27.73 -4.41
N VAL A 469 -49.30 27.85 -4.38
CA VAL A 469 -49.97 29.12 -4.09
C VAL A 469 -49.76 29.53 -2.63
N ALA A 470 -49.99 28.62 -1.68
CA ALA A 470 -49.81 28.90 -0.25
C ALA A 470 -48.37 29.27 0.11
N LEU A 471 -47.39 28.58 -0.49
CA LEU A 471 -45.97 28.90 -0.26
C LEU A 471 -45.59 30.25 -0.86
N LYS A 472 -46.18 30.65 -2.01
CA LYS A 472 -45.98 31.99 -2.57
C LYS A 472 -46.46 33.04 -1.58
N GLU A 473 -47.70 32.90 -1.09
CA GLU A 473 -48.29 33.84 -0.12
C GLU A 473 -47.43 33.98 1.13
N TYR A 474 -46.90 32.87 1.64
CA TYR A 474 -45.98 32.87 2.75
C TYR A 474 -44.67 33.62 2.45
N LEU A 475 -44.01 33.30 1.33
CA LEU A 475 -42.74 33.93 0.95
C LEU A 475 -42.90 35.44 0.72
N SER A 476 -43.98 35.88 0.07
CA SER A 476 -44.30 37.30 -0.11
C SER A 476 -44.53 38.01 1.23
N GLY A 477 -45.04 37.31 2.25
CA GLY A 477 -45.26 37.86 3.59
C GLY A 477 -44.01 37.93 4.47
N ARG A 478 -43.03 37.04 4.24
CA ARG A 478 -41.82 36.88 5.07
C ARG A 478 -40.69 37.86 4.71
N THR A 479 -40.69 38.35 3.47
CA THR A 479 -39.65 39.25 2.95
C THR A 479 -39.99 40.74 3.15
N ASP A 480 -39.01 41.56 3.54
CA ASP A 480 -39.19 43.00 3.77
C ASP A 480 -39.50 43.80 2.48
N ASP A 481 -39.13 43.27 1.30
CA ASP A 481 -39.45 43.85 -0.01
C ASP A 481 -40.76 43.27 -0.59
N ARG A 482 -41.88 43.69 0.01
CA ARG A 482 -43.24 43.27 -0.36
C ARG A 482 -43.62 43.57 -1.82
N THR A 483 -43.00 44.57 -2.45
CA THR A 483 -43.35 45.01 -3.81
C THR A 483 -42.50 44.37 -4.90
N GLY A 484 -41.23 44.08 -4.63
CA GLY A 484 -40.32 43.45 -5.58
C GLY A 484 -40.53 41.95 -5.71
N ILE A 485 -40.54 41.21 -4.59
CA ILE A 485 -40.50 39.73 -4.63
C ILE A 485 -41.85 39.11 -5.04
N ASP A 486 -42.98 39.71 -4.65
CA ASP A 486 -44.32 39.19 -4.96
C ASP A 486 -44.61 39.16 -6.48
N THR A 487 -44.06 40.12 -7.23
CA THR A 487 -44.19 40.18 -8.70
C THR A 487 -43.21 39.25 -9.42
N LEU A 488 -42.09 38.88 -8.78
CA LEU A 488 -41.06 38.02 -9.35
C LEU A 488 -41.36 36.52 -9.21
N ILE A 489 -42.03 36.10 -8.12
CA ILE A 489 -42.34 34.68 -7.89
C ILE A 489 -43.54 34.22 -8.71
N ARG A 490 -43.31 33.23 -9.56
CA ARG A 490 -44.32 32.58 -10.41
C ARG A 490 -44.58 31.16 -9.89
N PRO A 491 -45.75 30.90 -9.28
CA PRO A 491 -46.07 29.59 -8.78
C PRO A 491 -46.43 28.67 -9.95
N ARG A 492 -45.76 27.53 -10.03
CA ARG A 492 -45.95 26.45 -11.00
C ARG A 492 -46.21 25.15 -10.26
N TRP A 493 -46.89 24.21 -10.92
CA TRP A 493 -47.16 22.89 -10.37
C TRP A 493 -47.25 21.85 -11.49
N ILE A 494 -46.76 20.65 -11.21
CA ILE A 494 -46.79 19.54 -12.17
C ILE A 494 -47.71 18.42 -11.67
N GLY A 495 -47.87 18.27 -10.34
CA GLY A 495 -48.41 17.06 -9.73
C GLY A 495 -47.29 16.08 -9.45
N GLU A 496 -47.43 14.85 -9.94
CA GLU A 496 -46.45 13.78 -9.75
C GLU A 496 -45.25 13.94 -10.69
N ASP A 497 -44.05 14.10 -10.12
CA ASP A 497 -42.81 14.20 -10.90
C ASP A 497 -42.22 12.83 -11.19
N TRP A 498 -42.81 12.16 -12.18
CA TRP A 498 -42.33 10.88 -12.65
C TRP A 498 -40.96 10.95 -13.34
N GLN A 499 -40.55 12.11 -13.86
CA GLN A 499 -39.23 12.26 -14.50
C GLN A 499 -38.11 12.23 -13.47
N LEU A 500 -38.32 12.87 -12.31
CA LEU A 500 -37.41 12.76 -11.18
C LEU A 500 -37.31 11.32 -10.68
N LEU A 501 -38.44 10.63 -10.50
CA LEU A 501 -38.47 9.24 -10.05
C LEU A 501 -37.71 8.31 -11.00
N VAL A 502 -37.90 8.45 -12.32
CA VAL A 502 -37.15 7.69 -13.33
C VAL A 502 -35.65 7.92 -13.18
N ARG A 503 -35.19 9.17 -13.04
CA ARG A 503 -33.75 9.47 -12.86
C ARG A 503 -33.19 8.86 -11.58
N LYS A 504 -33.95 8.88 -10.48
CA LYS A 504 -33.52 8.29 -9.21
C LYS A 504 -33.42 6.78 -9.27
N VAL A 505 -34.42 6.11 -9.87
CA VAL A 505 -34.38 4.66 -10.08
C VAL A 505 -33.26 4.26 -11.05
N GLN A 506 -32.96 5.05 -12.08
CA GLN A 506 -31.82 4.80 -12.99
C GLN A 506 -30.46 4.83 -12.27
N GLN A 507 -30.30 5.74 -11.30
CA GLN A 507 -29.06 5.91 -10.53
C GLN A 507 -28.92 4.88 -9.40
N ASP A 508 -29.99 4.18 -9.04
CA ASP A 508 -29.98 3.17 -8.00
C ASP A 508 -29.32 1.88 -8.52
N THR A 509 -28.18 1.50 -7.96
CA THR A 509 -27.49 0.24 -8.30
C THR A 509 -27.90 -0.92 -7.40
N GLU A 510 -28.66 -0.67 -6.33
CA GLU A 510 -29.02 -1.65 -5.31
C GLU A 510 -30.41 -2.27 -5.55
N MET A 511 -31.17 -1.75 -6.52
CA MET A 511 -32.49 -2.26 -6.88
C MET A 511 -32.40 -3.41 -7.90
N ASP A 512 -32.80 -4.61 -7.48
CA ASP A 512 -32.75 -5.82 -8.32
C ASP A 512 -33.67 -5.73 -9.56
N ASP A 513 -34.93 -5.32 -9.41
CA ASP A 513 -35.93 -5.27 -10.50
C ASP A 513 -35.87 -3.97 -11.33
N ARG A 514 -34.77 -3.21 -11.26
CA ARG A 514 -34.65 -1.85 -11.78
C ARG A 514 -35.07 -1.70 -13.25
N SER A 515 -34.62 -2.58 -14.14
CA SER A 515 -34.94 -2.50 -15.57
C SER A 515 -36.44 -2.67 -15.82
N ALA A 516 -37.07 -3.64 -15.17
CA ALA A 516 -38.50 -3.91 -15.32
C ALA A 516 -39.38 -2.81 -14.70
N VAL A 517 -38.93 -2.18 -13.60
CA VAL A 517 -39.61 -1.00 -13.05
C VAL A 517 -39.51 0.20 -13.98
N LEU A 518 -38.33 0.47 -14.56
CA LEU A 518 -38.13 1.55 -15.53
C LEU A 518 -38.96 1.35 -16.81
N ASP A 519 -39.13 0.10 -17.24
CA ASP A 519 -40.01 -0.23 -18.36
C ASP A 519 -41.47 0.13 -18.06
N ILE A 520 -41.97 -0.16 -16.85
CA ILE A 520 -43.32 0.26 -16.45
C ILE A 520 -43.43 1.79 -16.37
N MET A 521 -42.43 2.46 -15.79
CA MET A 521 -42.41 3.92 -15.66
C MET A 521 -42.41 4.64 -17.02
N SER A 522 -41.85 4.04 -18.06
CA SER A 522 -41.77 4.62 -19.41
C SER A 522 -42.95 4.21 -20.31
N SER A 523 -43.42 2.96 -20.22
CA SER A 523 -44.45 2.40 -21.12
C SER A 523 -45.90 2.75 -20.72
N VAL A 524 -46.18 2.89 -19.42
CA VAL A 524 -47.56 3.16 -18.95
C VAL A 524 -47.83 4.66 -18.95
N LYS A 525 -48.79 5.10 -19.76
CA LYS A 525 -49.13 6.53 -19.94
C LYS A 525 -49.92 7.12 -18.75
N ASP A 526 -50.81 6.33 -18.15
CA ASP A 526 -51.63 6.78 -17.02
C ASP A 526 -50.83 6.68 -15.71
N PRO A 527 -50.60 7.79 -14.98
CA PRO A 527 -49.84 7.81 -13.73
C PRO A 527 -50.39 6.88 -12.65
N ASP A 528 -51.71 6.80 -12.51
CA ASP A 528 -52.37 5.95 -11.51
C ASP A 528 -52.17 4.46 -11.84
N ALA A 529 -52.34 4.09 -13.12
CA ALA A 529 -52.04 2.74 -13.61
C ALA A 529 -50.55 2.38 -13.49
N ARG A 530 -49.66 3.36 -13.62
CA ARG A 530 -48.22 3.19 -13.46
C ARG A 530 -47.86 2.86 -12.01
N GLU A 531 -48.33 3.67 -11.05
CA GLU A 531 -48.12 3.40 -9.63
C GLU A 531 -48.70 2.02 -9.23
N ALA A 532 -49.95 1.74 -9.64
CA ALA A 532 -50.61 0.47 -9.36
C ALA A 532 -49.88 -0.72 -9.99
N GLY A 533 -49.33 -0.54 -11.20
CA GLY A 533 -48.56 -1.55 -11.92
C GLY A 533 -47.27 -1.93 -11.20
N ILE A 534 -46.50 -0.92 -10.74
CA ILE A 534 -45.28 -1.14 -9.96
C ILE A 534 -45.64 -1.80 -8.62
N ARG A 535 -46.62 -1.27 -7.90
CA ARG A 535 -47.06 -1.82 -6.60
C ARG A 535 -47.51 -3.28 -6.67
N LYS A 536 -48.19 -3.68 -7.75
CA LYS A 536 -48.72 -5.04 -7.91
C LYS A 536 -47.65 -6.04 -8.36
N ARG A 537 -46.75 -5.64 -9.27
CA ARG A 537 -45.77 -6.54 -9.88
C ARG A 537 -44.46 -6.59 -9.09
N PHE A 538 -44.09 -5.50 -8.44
CA PHE A 538 -42.81 -5.32 -7.75
C PHE A 538 -43.04 -4.65 -6.38
N PRO A 539 -43.63 -5.35 -5.39
CA PRO A 539 -43.99 -4.78 -4.10
C PRO A 539 -42.78 -4.29 -3.29
N ASP A 540 -41.63 -4.99 -3.36
CA ASP A 540 -40.41 -4.60 -2.65
C ASP A 540 -39.77 -3.36 -3.30
N ALA A 541 -39.70 -3.31 -4.63
CA ALA A 541 -39.25 -2.11 -5.35
C ALA A 541 -40.17 -0.92 -5.11
N TYR A 542 -41.50 -1.13 -5.08
CA TYR A 542 -42.46 -0.08 -4.73
C TYR A 542 -42.23 0.46 -3.32
N LYS A 543 -42.01 -0.42 -2.34
CA LYS A 543 -41.70 -0.03 -0.96
C LYS A 543 -40.43 0.80 -0.90
N HIS A 544 -39.35 0.36 -1.56
CA HIS A 544 -38.09 1.08 -1.63
C HIS A 544 -38.24 2.47 -2.27
N ILE A 545 -38.94 2.58 -3.40
CA ILE A 545 -39.20 3.86 -4.07
C ILE A 545 -40.02 4.79 -3.16
N ARG A 546 -41.02 4.25 -2.47
CA ARG A 546 -41.88 5.02 -1.57
C ARG A 546 -41.13 5.53 -0.34
N GLU A 547 -40.25 4.73 0.24
CA GLU A 547 -39.49 5.12 1.43
C GLU A 547 -38.35 6.08 1.09
N ASN A 548 -37.64 5.86 -0.03
CA ASN A 548 -36.41 6.58 -0.34
C ASN A 548 -36.59 7.74 -1.35
N TYR A 549 -37.53 7.64 -2.30
CA TYR A 549 -37.65 8.61 -3.40
C TYR A 549 -38.91 9.47 -3.37
N TYR A 550 -40.02 8.99 -2.82
CA TYR A 550 -41.21 9.83 -2.67
C TYR A 550 -40.97 11.06 -1.79
N PRO A 551 -40.18 11.01 -0.70
CA PRO A 551 -39.81 12.23 0.04
C PRO A 551 -39.11 13.27 -0.85
N LEU A 552 -38.24 12.82 -1.77
CA LEU A 552 -37.56 13.71 -2.73
C LEU A 552 -38.49 14.28 -3.80
N ALA A 553 -39.56 13.55 -4.14
CA ALA A 553 -40.59 14.01 -5.07
C ALA A 553 -41.55 15.04 -4.45
N ARG A 554 -41.57 15.19 -3.13
CA ARG A 554 -42.32 16.24 -2.41
C ARG A 554 -41.44 17.49 -2.24
N ALA A 555 -41.03 18.07 -3.37
CA ALA A 555 -40.13 19.21 -3.38
C ALA A 555 -40.77 20.43 -4.05
N VAL A 556 -40.16 21.58 -3.81
CA VAL A 556 -40.41 22.82 -4.52
C VAL A 556 -39.09 23.22 -5.19
N ASN A 557 -39.09 23.23 -6.51
CA ASN A 557 -37.92 23.60 -7.31
C ASN A 557 -38.01 25.08 -7.68
N PHE A 558 -37.01 25.85 -7.27
CA PHE A 558 -36.85 27.26 -7.60
C PHE A 558 -35.85 27.39 -8.75
N ALA A 559 -36.32 27.94 -9.87
CA ALA A 559 -35.48 28.35 -10.99
C ALA A 559 -35.42 29.89 -11.02
N PHE A 560 -34.24 30.43 -10.74
CA PHE A 560 -33.95 31.86 -10.73
C PHE A 560 -33.47 32.27 -12.11
N TYR A 561 -34.20 33.16 -12.77
CA TYR A 561 -33.79 33.78 -14.02
C TYR A 561 -33.26 35.18 -13.71
N LEU A 562 -32.02 35.44 -14.10
CA LEU A 562 -31.33 36.69 -13.80
C LEU A 562 -30.76 37.32 -15.07
N HIS A 563 -30.56 38.63 -15.03
CA HIS A 563 -29.76 39.34 -16.03
C HIS A 563 -28.72 40.25 -15.36
N ARG A 564 -27.64 40.56 -16.08
CA ARG A 564 -26.63 41.52 -15.63
C ARG A 564 -27.10 42.96 -15.89
N ARG A 565 -27.12 43.80 -14.84
CA ARG A 565 -27.75 45.13 -14.84
C ARG A 565 -27.23 46.04 -15.95
N ASP A 566 -25.91 46.09 -16.12
CA ASP A 566 -25.23 47.02 -17.01
C ASP A 566 -24.80 46.38 -18.35
N MET A 567 -25.43 45.27 -18.73
CA MET A 567 -25.05 44.50 -19.91
C MET A 567 -26.15 44.55 -20.97
N ILE A 568 -25.90 45.29 -22.06
CA ILE A 568 -26.83 45.44 -23.18
C ILE A 568 -26.71 44.25 -24.15
N GLU A 569 -25.47 43.92 -24.52
CA GLU A 569 -25.13 42.83 -25.43
C GLU A 569 -25.47 41.46 -24.84
N GLU A 570 -25.76 40.47 -25.69
CA GLU A 570 -26.10 39.12 -25.24
C GLU A 570 -24.92 38.41 -24.53
N PHE A 571 -23.69 38.73 -24.93
CA PHE A 571 -22.47 38.25 -24.27
C PHE A 571 -21.36 39.30 -24.36
N LYS A 572 -20.41 39.26 -23.43
CA LYS A 572 -19.21 40.10 -23.40
C LYS A 572 -18.04 39.23 -22.98
N TYR A 573 -16.88 39.47 -23.60
CA TYR A 573 -15.63 38.91 -23.11
C TYR A 573 -15.11 39.76 -21.94
N THR A 574 -14.98 39.13 -20.78
CA THR A 574 -14.40 39.74 -19.58
C THR A 574 -13.10 39.05 -19.25
N THR A 575 -12.17 39.82 -18.70
CA THR A 575 -10.88 39.33 -18.22
C THR A 575 -11.06 38.82 -16.79
N VAL A 576 -10.91 37.51 -16.59
CA VAL A 576 -11.05 36.85 -15.28
C VAL A 576 -9.69 36.28 -14.89
N LEU A 577 -9.40 36.30 -13.59
CA LEU A 577 -8.19 35.71 -13.03
C LEU A 577 -8.14 34.21 -13.35
N ASP A 578 -7.03 33.75 -13.90
CA ASP A 578 -6.86 32.34 -14.26
C ASP A 578 -6.47 31.52 -13.03
N SER A 579 -7.49 31.11 -12.27
CA SER A 579 -7.34 30.29 -11.06
C SER A 579 -6.65 28.95 -11.32
N ALA A 580 -6.81 28.36 -12.51
CA ALA A 580 -6.12 27.12 -12.86
C ALA A 580 -4.61 27.37 -12.97
N TYR A 581 -4.21 28.45 -13.65
CA TYR A 581 -2.81 28.84 -13.75
C TYR A 581 -2.17 29.10 -12.38
N MET A 582 -2.88 29.81 -11.50
CA MET A 582 -2.41 30.05 -10.12
C MET A 582 -2.21 28.75 -9.36
N HIS A 583 -3.16 27.81 -9.46
CA HIS A 583 -3.01 26.50 -8.84
C HIS A 583 -1.80 25.74 -9.39
N GLY A 584 -1.51 25.87 -10.69
CA GLY A 584 -0.28 25.35 -11.29
C GLY A 584 0.99 25.94 -10.65
N LEU A 585 1.00 27.23 -10.32
CA LEU A 585 2.13 27.87 -9.63
C LEU A 585 2.27 27.41 -8.17
N ASP A 586 1.16 27.24 -7.45
CA ASP A 586 1.20 26.70 -6.09
C ASP A 586 1.85 25.29 -6.08
N LEU A 587 1.47 24.44 -7.03
CA LEU A 587 2.08 23.12 -7.21
C LEU A 587 3.57 23.20 -7.57
N MET A 588 3.99 24.21 -8.35
CA MET A 588 5.40 24.46 -8.65
C MET A 588 6.18 24.84 -7.38
N GLU A 589 5.63 25.70 -6.51
CA GLU A 589 6.26 26.08 -5.24
C GLU A 589 6.44 24.89 -4.30
N ASP A 590 5.44 23.99 -4.27
CA ASP A 590 5.49 22.75 -3.51
C ASP A 590 6.37 21.66 -4.16
N ARG A 591 6.96 21.98 -5.32
CA ARG A 591 7.87 21.13 -6.12
C ARG A 591 7.16 19.86 -6.64
N GLN A 592 5.85 19.95 -6.82
CA GLN A 592 5.01 18.93 -7.45
C GLN A 592 4.96 19.15 -8.97
N TYR A 593 6.12 19.10 -9.60
CA TYR A 593 6.27 19.50 -11.01
C TYR A 593 5.44 18.67 -11.98
N LYS A 594 5.24 17.37 -11.69
CA LYS A 594 4.43 16.50 -12.56
C LYS A 594 2.96 16.93 -12.58
N ASP A 595 2.42 17.25 -11.41
CA ASP A 595 1.03 17.68 -11.27
C ASP A 595 0.86 19.09 -11.85
N ALA A 596 1.84 19.98 -11.60
CA ALA A 596 1.89 21.30 -12.20
C ALA A 596 1.93 21.25 -13.75
N LEU A 597 2.70 20.31 -14.33
CA LEU A 597 2.83 20.18 -15.78
C LEU A 597 1.51 19.85 -16.46
N VAL A 598 0.63 19.06 -15.83
CA VAL A 598 -0.70 18.74 -16.38
C VAL A 598 -1.54 19.99 -16.60
N ILE A 599 -1.36 21.01 -15.75
CA ILE A 599 -2.05 22.29 -15.84
C ILE A 599 -1.28 23.24 -16.77
N LEU A 600 0.03 23.37 -16.56
CA LEU A 600 0.86 24.37 -17.22
C LEU A 600 1.19 24.03 -18.69
N SER A 601 1.06 22.78 -19.12
CA SER A 601 1.45 22.34 -20.47
C SER A 601 0.77 23.10 -21.60
N ASP A 602 -0.46 23.57 -21.36
CA ASP A 602 -1.28 24.22 -22.38
C ASP A 602 -0.87 25.68 -22.60
N TYR A 603 -0.17 26.28 -21.63
CA TYR A 603 0.20 27.69 -21.66
C TYR A 603 1.46 27.98 -22.47
N ASN A 604 2.41 27.03 -22.52
CA ASN A 604 3.69 27.12 -23.23
C ASN A 604 4.43 28.46 -22.98
N ASP A 605 4.50 28.87 -21.72
CA ASP A 605 5.09 30.14 -21.31
C ASP A 605 6.37 29.96 -20.48
N TYR A 606 6.87 31.06 -19.93
CA TYR A 606 8.07 31.10 -19.11
C TYR A 606 8.02 30.13 -17.90
N ASN A 607 6.93 30.12 -17.14
CA ASN A 607 6.77 29.21 -16.01
C ASN A 607 6.61 27.74 -16.45
N THR A 608 5.99 27.51 -17.60
CA THR A 608 5.93 26.19 -18.24
C THR A 608 7.34 25.69 -18.59
N ALA A 609 8.22 26.56 -19.09
CA ALA A 609 9.61 26.21 -19.38
C ALA A 609 10.39 25.86 -18.10
N ILE A 610 10.19 26.60 -17.01
CA ILE A 610 10.77 26.29 -15.69
C ILE A 610 10.28 24.92 -15.18
N CYS A 611 8.99 24.61 -15.34
CA CYS A 611 8.41 23.31 -15.01
C CYS A 611 9.09 22.17 -15.78
N LEU A 612 9.19 22.32 -17.11
CA LEU A 612 9.83 21.35 -17.98
C LEU A 612 11.32 21.16 -17.66
N MET A 613 12.07 22.24 -17.43
CA MET A 613 13.47 22.19 -17.00
C MET A 613 13.63 21.46 -15.66
N SER A 614 12.72 21.71 -14.71
CA SER A 614 12.78 21.09 -13.39
C SER A 614 12.53 19.58 -13.45
N LEU A 615 11.74 19.12 -14.42
CA LEU A 615 11.53 17.70 -14.72
C LEU A 615 12.63 17.06 -15.58
N GLY A 616 13.58 17.86 -16.11
CA GLY A 616 14.65 17.39 -16.99
C GLY A 616 14.28 17.32 -18.48
N TYR A 617 13.16 17.90 -18.90
CA TYR A 617 12.79 18.04 -20.31
C TYR A 617 13.51 19.22 -20.96
N ASP A 618 14.84 19.21 -20.90
CA ASP A 618 15.70 20.37 -21.16
C ASP A 618 15.53 20.93 -22.59
N ALA A 619 15.43 20.06 -23.61
CA ALA A 619 15.27 20.49 -25.00
C ALA A 619 13.92 21.20 -25.26
N ARG A 620 12.83 20.71 -24.66
CA ARG A 620 11.50 21.33 -24.80
C ARG A 620 11.44 22.66 -24.06
N ALA A 621 12.06 22.73 -22.87
CA ALA A 621 12.18 23.97 -22.12
C ALA A 621 12.99 25.02 -22.90
N ALA A 622 14.10 24.63 -23.54
CA ALA A 622 14.93 25.53 -24.33
C ALA A 622 14.13 26.12 -25.51
N GLY A 623 13.40 25.28 -26.26
CA GLY A 623 12.58 25.74 -27.37
C GLY A 623 11.49 26.73 -26.97
N ILE A 624 10.90 26.59 -25.77
CA ILE A 624 9.95 27.59 -25.24
C ILE A 624 10.71 28.88 -24.90
N LEU A 625 11.81 28.82 -24.14
CA LEU A 625 12.57 30.01 -23.74
C LEU A 625 13.14 30.79 -24.93
N GLU A 626 13.58 30.12 -25.99
CA GLU A 626 14.05 30.74 -27.23
C GLU A 626 12.96 31.54 -27.95
N SER A 627 11.69 31.17 -27.78
CA SER A 627 10.55 31.88 -28.38
C SER A 627 10.09 33.10 -27.58
N LEU A 628 10.57 33.26 -26.34
CA LEU A 628 10.18 34.34 -25.44
C LEU A 628 11.07 35.59 -25.63
N PRO A 629 10.60 36.78 -25.22
CA PRO A 629 11.41 37.98 -25.22
C PRO A 629 12.69 37.82 -24.38
N GLU A 630 13.79 38.40 -24.86
CA GLU A 630 15.08 38.37 -24.15
C GLU A 630 14.96 39.07 -22.79
N SER A 631 15.40 38.38 -21.74
CA SER A 631 15.56 38.92 -20.40
C SER A 631 16.74 38.24 -19.71
N SER A 632 17.32 38.86 -18.69
CA SER A 632 18.45 38.25 -17.96
C SER A 632 18.12 36.84 -17.47
N ASN A 633 16.91 36.63 -16.92
CA ASN A 633 16.50 35.31 -16.44
C ASN A 633 16.33 34.30 -17.58
N VAL A 634 15.78 34.70 -18.74
CA VAL A 634 15.66 33.82 -19.91
C VAL A 634 17.05 33.38 -20.39
N CYS A 635 17.99 34.32 -20.56
CA CYS A 635 19.37 34.02 -20.96
C CYS A 635 20.09 33.13 -19.94
N TYR A 636 19.87 33.38 -18.64
CA TYR A 636 20.46 32.59 -17.57
C TYR A 636 19.93 31.14 -17.56
N LEU A 637 18.62 30.96 -17.68
CA LEU A 637 17.99 29.64 -17.77
C LEU A 637 18.40 28.90 -19.05
N LEU A 638 18.49 29.59 -20.19
CA LEU A 638 19.02 29.04 -21.44
C LEU A 638 20.46 28.56 -21.27
N SER A 639 21.31 29.32 -20.56
CA SER A 639 22.69 28.88 -20.28
C SER A 639 22.73 27.55 -19.52
N ILE A 640 21.90 27.39 -18.49
CA ILE A 640 21.79 26.14 -17.73
C ILE A 640 21.34 25.00 -18.67
N LEU A 641 20.32 25.23 -19.49
CA LEU A 641 19.80 24.23 -20.42
C LEU A 641 20.83 23.81 -21.47
N TYR A 642 21.51 24.77 -22.10
CA TYR A 642 22.57 24.49 -23.07
C TYR A 642 23.73 23.73 -22.43
N SER A 643 24.11 24.06 -21.19
CA SER A 643 25.12 23.31 -20.42
C SER A 643 24.68 21.85 -20.18
N ARG A 644 23.39 21.60 -19.90
CA ARG A 644 22.83 20.25 -19.75
C ARG A 644 22.76 19.49 -21.08
N LEU A 645 22.47 20.20 -22.17
CA LEU A 645 22.46 19.68 -23.54
C LEU A 645 23.88 19.50 -24.13
N LYS A 646 24.92 19.86 -23.38
CA LYS A 646 26.34 19.79 -23.78
C LYS A 646 26.72 20.72 -24.94
N ASP A 647 26.01 21.83 -25.09
CA ASP A 647 26.35 22.92 -26.01
C ASP A 647 27.00 24.05 -25.21
N ASP A 648 28.27 23.87 -24.85
CA ASP A 648 28.99 24.82 -23.99
C ASP A 648 29.18 26.18 -24.68
N GLY A 649 29.23 26.22 -26.02
CA GLY A 649 29.30 27.45 -26.80
C GLY A 649 28.10 28.37 -26.59
N LYS A 650 26.89 27.84 -26.81
CA LYS A 650 25.66 28.59 -26.53
C LYS A 650 25.44 28.83 -25.04
N ALA A 651 25.90 27.92 -24.19
CA ALA A 651 25.77 28.06 -22.75
C ALA A 651 26.58 29.25 -22.23
N VAL A 652 27.85 29.39 -22.64
CA VAL A 652 28.70 30.51 -22.24
C VAL A 652 28.17 31.82 -22.81
N SER A 653 27.80 31.87 -24.09
CA SER A 653 27.27 33.12 -24.68
C SER A 653 25.98 33.58 -23.99
N SER A 654 25.06 32.66 -23.70
CA SER A 654 23.82 32.97 -22.98
C SER A 654 24.08 33.40 -21.54
N PHE A 655 25.10 32.82 -20.88
CA PHE A 655 25.49 33.24 -19.53
C PHE A 655 26.06 34.65 -19.52
N MET A 656 27.02 34.95 -20.41
CA MET A 656 27.62 36.28 -20.52
C MET A 656 26.54 37.33 -20.83
N ARG A 657 25.62 37.01 -21.74
CA ARG A 657 24.47 37.86 -22.03
C ARG A 657 23.57 38.10 -20.82
N SER A 658 23.37 37.09 -19.98
CA SER A 658 22.60 37.24 -18.75
C SER A 658 23.26 38.19 -17.74
N LEU A 659 24.61 38.21 -17.69
CA LEU A 659 25.41 39.10 -16.83
C LEU A 659 25.39 40.55 -17.31
N GLU A 660 25.46 40.76 -18.63
CA GLU A 660 25.32 42.10 -19.24
C GLU A 660 23.99 42.76 -18.88
N LEU A 661 22.91 41.96 -18.83
CA LEU A 661 21.58 42.43 -18.48
C LEU A 661 21.37 42.60 -16.97
N ASP A 662 22.00 41.75 -16.14
CA ASP A 662 21.93 41.80 -14.68
C ASP A 662 23.17 41.12 -14.05
N GLY A 663 24.08 41.93 -13.51
CA GLY A 663 25.33 41.47 -12.90
C GLY A 663 25.13 40.55 -11.68
N SER A 664 23.98 40.60 -11.01
CA SER A 664 23.71 39.73 -9.84
C SER A 664 23.74 38.23 -10.17
N LYS A 665 23.58 37.88 -11.46
CA LYS A 665 23.72 36.51 -11.98
C LYS A 665 25.11 35.93 -11.78
N ALA A 666 26.15 36.75 -11.57
CA ALA A 666 27.50 36.27 -11.26
C ALA A 666 27.54 35.50 -9.93
N TYR A 667 26.90 36.04 -8.89
CA TYR A 667 26.80 35.37 -7.59
C TYR A 667 26.02 34.05 -7.73
N ARG A 668 24.88 34.09 -8.42
CA ARG A 668 24.03 32.91 -8.63
C ARG A 668 24.75 31.82 -9.43
N GLY A 669 25.49 32.19 -10.47
CA GLY A 669 26.29 31.29 -11.30
C GLY A 669 27.34 30.50 -10.52
N ARG A 670 27.91 31.07 -9.44
CA ARG A 670 28.83 30.33 -8.56
C ARG A 670 28.13 29.28 -7.71
N LEU A 671 26.84 29.44 -7.44
CA LEU A 671 26.05 28.50 -6.63
C LEU A 671 25.50 27.35 -7.45
N ASP A 672 25.21 27.58 -8.73
CA ASP A 672 24.62 26.58 -9.62
C ASP A 672 25.71 25.74 -10.30
N PRO A 673 25.71 24.40 -10.13
CA PRO A 673 26.82 23.56 -10.59
C PRO A 673 27.07 23.61 -12.09
N GLU A 674 26.02 23.72 -12.91
CA GLU A 674 26.11 23.82 -14.36
C GLU A 674 26.87 25.06 -14.79
N ILE A 675 26.58 26.20 -14.17
CA ILE A 675 27.22 27.49 -14.48
C ILE A 675 28.60 27.58 -13.83
N ASN A 676 28.77 27.12 -12.59
CA ASN A 676 30.06 27.06 -11.92
C ASN A 676 31.06 26.19 -12.71
N ARG A 677 30.58 25.07 -13.29
CA ARG A 677 31.38 24.28 -14.24
C ARG A 677 31.86 25.16 -15.40
N LEU A 678 30.98 25.88 -16.08
CA LEU A 678 31.37 26.76 -17.19
C LEU A 678 32.36 27.84 -16.75
N ILE A 679 32.12 28.50 -15.61
CA ILE A 679 33.01 29.53 -15.05
C ILE A 679 34.41 28.97 -14.83
N THR A 680 34.52 27.79 -14.20
CA THR A 680 35.81 27.17 -13.89
C THR A 680 36.50 26.58 -15.11
N THR A 681 35.77 25.93 -16.02
CA THR A 681 36.33 25.32 -17.24
C THR A 681 36.87 26.36 -18.21
N TYR A 682 36.15 27.47 -18.41
CA TYR A 682 36.52 28.52 -19.36
C TYR A 682 37.16 29.75 -18.70
N ASN A 683 37.47 29.68 -17.40
CA ASN A 683 38.06 30.74 -16.59
C ASN A 683 37.38 32.12 -16.81
N LEU A 684 36.05 32.14 -16.75
CA LEU A 684 35.27 33.35 -17.02
C LEU A 684 35.55 34.41 -15.95
N ASN A 685 36.05 35.57 -16.36
CA ASN A 685 36.34 36.67 -15.44
C ASN A 685 35.04 37.39 -15.02
N LEU A 686 34.63 37.19 -13.77
CA LEU A 686 33.41 37.76 -13.19
C LEU A 686 33.64 39.04 -12.36
N SER A 687 34.89 39.48 -12.19
CA SER A 687 35.24 40.61 -11.30
C SER A 687 34.59 41.94 -11.70
N GLN A 688 34.19 42.07 -12.96
CA GLN A 688 33.53 43.26 -13.49
C GLN A 688 32.04 43.35 -13.13
N TYR A 689 31.46 42.28 -12.57
CA TYR A 689 30.03 42.16 -12.25
C TYR A 689 29.77 41.93 -10.76
N GLU A 690 30.80 42.07 -9.90
CA GLU A 690 30.71 41.92 -8.44
C GLU A 690 30.20 43.16 -7.69
#